data_AF-A0A436ZNE1-F1
#
_entry.id   AF-A0A436ZNE1-F1
#
_cell.length_a   1.000
_cell.length_b   1.000
_cell.length_c   1.000
_cell.angle_alpha   90.00
_cell.angle_beta   90.00
_cell.angle_gamma   90.00
#
_symmetry.space_group_name_H-M   'P 1'
#
loop_
_entity.id
_entity.type
_entity.pdbx_description
1 polymer ?
#
loop_
_entity_poly.entity_id
_entity_poly.type
_entity_poly.pdbx_seq_one_letter_code
_entity_poly.pdbx_strand_id
1 'polypeptide(L)'
;MSRVNSSAEERVGSVRPLSKNPTHGKISEPTVATAGRLGVSMAGRSTISIVPHSDNLMAAPTTVDTSYFDKSHSSGTYAESPGSAVLVTPSAATIFSADSSPATSIAGASLQNIPEVPTPQIPTSPPRNSSVGARSRRVSLARQRMKTLSNPVDSAIIDTMLQSVRLDVLSGYAPEKPLEVKQLTAAVNLLEGNKKGYQLLREPILNRGTSTSPKDRQELNLTGLLPHVMETQDIQCMRAMKMIRSRQTGIDKYLYLSTLKSTNIDLFYRLLMDNAKELMPIVYTPTIGDVCLQYSTIFTKPEALYISIKQRASLTTILKNWPYPHPEICVVTDGSRILGLGDLGINGVGIPIGKLALYVAAAGIDPEKTLPIVLDLGTENEDNLRDPLYLGLRQRRVPKPEALEFMDEFMTAAASVYPDMIIQFEDFETDKAFHYLERYRHDYKSFNDDVQGTGAVILSGYMNAVRLSNVPLQDQRLVFMGAGSAGVGVAKQVMEYYTRQGLSEMEAKSKFYLVDTKGLVTLDRGDRLAEHKKFFARTDNAGHQFKTLEDVIEYVRPTALLGLAATFGIFTESVVRALKVSVDAGGMNRRPILFPLSNPLSKAECTFQQAVDWTEGTVIFASGSPFPSYTPANGGGVTYQPGQGNNVYIFPGLGKGAILAKATRITDEMVYSSAVALANCLNAEEIAAGLIYPRIERVRDASVAVAREVMKAARREGVSKLDDNLWREWSEWGDVVMDQWIQSNSYDPDLSKPIQMRNGSGGASKGLWGAK
;
A
#
# COMPACT_ATOMS: atom_id res chain seq x y z
N MET A 1 6.87 -42.65 42.06
CA MET A 1 6.82 -42.44 43.53
C MET A 1 7.78 -41.32 43.89
N SER A 2 7.50 -40.56 44.96
CA SER A 2 8.30 -39.41 45.49
C SER A 2 8.47 -38.20 44.55
N ARG A 3 8.33 -36.91 44.92
CA ARG A 3 8.62 -36.13 46.16
C ARG A 3 10.14 -35.94 46.42
N VAL A 4 10.68 -34.75 46.79
CA VAL A 4 10.13 -33.38 46.95
C VAL A 4 11.27 -32.32 47.01
N ASN A 5 10.91 -31.03 46.99
CA ASN A 5 11.58 -29.79 47.49
C ASN A 5 12.68 -29.93 48.58
N SER A 6 13.60 -28.98 48.88
CA SER A 6 13.89 -27.58 48.44
C SER A 6 15.19 -27.04 49.07
N SER A 7 15.58 -25.78 48.74
CA SER A 7 16.20 -24.75 49.64
C SER A 7 17.61 -24.98 50.23
N ALA A 8 18.33 -23.97 50.77
CA ALA A 8 18.51 -22.52 50.50
C ALA A 8 19.59 -21.97 51.50
N GLU A 9 20.16 -20.78 51.24
CA GLU A 9 20.98 -19.96 52.18
C GLU A 9 22.30 -20.58 52.71
N GLU A 10 23.24 -19.87 53.36
CA GLU A 10 23.93 -18.58 53.12
C GLU A 10 25.10 -18.48 54.14
N ARG A 11 26.19 -17.71 53.89
CA ARG A 11 26.88 -16.78 54.87
C ARG A 11 28.38 -16.44 54.58
N VAL A 12 28.64 -15.11 54.57
CA VAL A 12 29.70 -14.36 55.32
C VAL A 12 31.21 -14.71 55.21
N GLY A 13 32.04 -13.67 55.00
CA GLY A 13 33.39 -13.56 55.59
C GLY A 13 34.45 -12.84 54.73
N SER A 14 35.13 -11.79 55.25
CA SER A 14 36.11 -10.98 54.49
C SER A 14 37.38 -10.59 55.26
N VAL A 15 38.54 -10.55 54.58
CA VAL A 15 39.82 -9.94 55.02
C VAL A 15 40.56 -9.31 53.81
N ARG A 16 41.53 -8.41 54.05
CA ARG A 16 42.24 -7.46 53.13
C ARG A 16 43.65 -7.14 53.72
N PRO A 17 44.51 -6.19 53.25
CA PRO A 17 44.69 -5.47 51.95
C PRO A 17 46.20 -5.27 51.54
N LEU A 18 46.50 -4.25 50.69
CA LEU A 18 47.80 -3.55 50.38
C LEU A 18 48.65 -4.14 49.22
N SER A 19 49.22 -3.39 48.26
CA SER A 19 49.17 -1.96 47.80
C SER A 19 49.71 -1.89 46.32
N LYS A 20 50.06 -0.80 45.58
CA LYS A 20 50.33 0.66 45.78
C LYS A 20 50.36 1.42 44.41
N ASN A 21 50.37 2.77 44.40
CA ASN A 21 50.62 3.69 43.24
C ASN A 21 51.83 4.65 43.58
N PRO A 22 52.18 5.82 42.93
CA PRO A 22 51.72 6.58 41.72
C PRO A 22 52.92 7.09 40.82
N THR A 23 53.03 8.16 39.97
CA THR A 23 52.22 9.29 39.38
C THR A 23 52.94 9.99 38.17
N HIS A 24 52.22 10.72 37.29
CA HIS A 24 52.64 11.88 36.40
C HIS A 24 53.74 11.67 35.31
N GLY A 25 53.96 12.54 34.28
CA GLY A 25 53.18 13.67 33.70
C GLY A 25 54.00 14.72 32.87
N LYS A 26 53.36 15.37 31.85
CA LYS A 26 53.74 16.60 31.05
C LYS A 26 54.67 16.55 29.79
N ILE A 27 54.08 16.95 28.65
CA ILE A 27 54.45 17.94 27.58
C ILE A 27 55.92 18.43 27.42
N SER A 28 56.49 18.30 26.19
CA SER A 28 57.24 19.36 25.45
C SER A 28 57.69 18.98 24.01
N GLU A 29 57.82 19.97 23.11
CA GLU A 29 58.66 20.01 21.88
C GLU A 29 59.75 21.11 22.06
N PRO A 30 60.59 21.55 21.08
CA PRO A 30 61.03 20.98 19.78
C PRO A 30 62.59 21.02 19.57
N THR A 31 63.11 20.49 18.44
CA THR A 31 64.25 20.97 17.58
C THR A 31 64.63 19.84 16.58
N VAL A 32 64.75 20.02 15.25
CA VAL A 32 65.57 20.89 14.37
C VAL A 32 67.01 20.41 14.17
N ALA A 33 67.33 20.02 12.92
CA ALA A 33 68.68 19.95 12.34
C ALA A 33 68.59 20.24 10.82
N THR A 34 69.57 20.93 10.23
CA THR A 34 69.47 21.47 8.85
C THR A 34 70.78 21.42 8.04
N ALA A 35 70.73 20.84 6.84
CA ALA A 35 71.59 21.10 5.67
C ALA A 35 70.98 20.39 4.43
N GLY A 36 71.06 20.87 3.18
CA GLY A 36 71.67 22.09 2.62
C GLY A 36 70.99 22.53 1.32
N ARG A 37 71.55 23.51 0.60
CA ARG A 37 70.97 24.16 -0.61
C ARG A 37 71.62 23.70 -1.93
N LEU A 38 71.03 24.16 -3.05
CA LEU A 38 71.45 24.12 -4.48
C LEU A 38 70.80 22.98 -5.30
N GLY A 39 70.45 23.15 -6.60
CA GLY A 39 70.38 24.41 -7.37
C GLY A 39 70.46 24.22 -8.91
N VAL A 40 69.44 24.72 -9.63
CA VAL A 40 69.43 25.07 -11.09
C VAL A 40 69.48 23.94 -12.15
N SER A 41 68.38 23.87 -12.92
CA SER A 41 68.16 23.50 -14.34
C SER A 41 69.36 23.15 -15.26
N MET A 42 69.25 22.04 -16.04
CA MET A 42 69.01 22.09 -17.50
C MET A 42 68.78 20.72 -18.20
N ALA A 43 67.87 20.73 -19.18
CA ALA A 43 67.70 19.91 -20.41
C ALA A 43 68.30 18.49 -20.59
N GLY A 44 67.45 17.54 -21.04
CA GLY A 44 67.85 16.26 -21.68
C GLY A 44 66.67 15.52 -22.34
N ARG A 45 66.76 15.22 -23.66
CA ARG A 45 65.73 14.54 -24.50
C ARG A 45 65.60 13.04 -24.15
N SER A 46 64.52 12.29 -24.46
CA SER A 46 63.89 12.09 -25.79
C SER A 46 62.45 11.51 -25.76
N THR A 47 61.81 11.41 -26.93
CA THR A 47 60.38 11.14 -27.20
C THR A 47 60.07 9.73 -27.75
N ILE A 48 58.79 9.32 -27.69
CA ILE A 48 57.97 8.73 -28.79
C ILE A 48 56.48 8.66 -28.35
N SER A 49 55.52 8.54 -29.28
CA SER A 49 54.05 8.65 -29.03
C SER A 49 53.20 7.89 -30.07
N ILE A 50 51.93 7.59 -29.77
CA ILE A 50 50.80 7.27 -30.70
C ILE A 50 49.46 7.29 -29.88
N VAL A 51 48.50 8.20 -30.14
CA VAL A 51 47.16 8.06 -30.83
C VAL A 51 46.32 6.82 -30.46
N PRO A 52 44.97 6.91 -30.33
CA PRO A 52 43.99 7.50 -31.28
C PRO A 52 43.13 8.65 -30.70
N HIS A 53 42.18 9.31 -31.38
CA HIS A 53 41.92 9.80 -32.75
C HIS A 53 40.43 10.21 -32.75
N SER A 54 40.07 11.39 -33.27
CA SER A 54 38.69 11.89 -33.34
C SER A 54 38.60 13.01 -34.38
N ASP A 55 37.53 13.08 -35.19
CA ASP A 55 37.16 14.30 -35.93
C ASP A 55 35.70 14.25 -36.43
N ASN A 56 35.23 15.31 -37.12
CA ASN A 56 33.89 15.87 -36.89
C ASN A 56 33.17 16.45 -38.14
N LEU A 57 31.90 16.89 -37.96
CA LEU A 57 31.11 17.89 -38.74
C LEU A 57 30.33 17.52 -40.04
N MET A 58 29.00 17.74 -39.96
CA MET A 58 28.11 18.55 -40.83
C MET A 58 28.12 18.44 -42.38
N ALA A 59 26.95 18.09 -42.96
CA ALA A 59 26.29 18.83 -44.07
C ALA A 59 24.82 18.33 -44.29
N ALA A 60 23.99 19.09 -45.01
CA ALA A 60 22.59 18.78 -45.31
C ALA A 60 22.23 19.06 -46.82
N PRO A 61 20.96 19.09 -47.29
CA PRO A 61 20.48 18.14 -48.28
C PRO A 61 20.22 18.72 -49.70
N THR A 62 19.90 17.85 -50.66
CA THR A 62 19.37 18.22 -51.99
C THR A 62 18.35 17.19 -52.50
N THR A 63 17.57 17.57 -53.52
CA THR A 63 16.31 16.93 -53.96
C THR A 63 16.34 16.53 -55.44
N VAL A 64 15.22 15.96 -55.95
CA VAL A 64 14.90 15.72 -57.38
C VAL A 64 15.61 14.46 -57.97
N ASP A 65 15.05 13.61 -58.85
CA ASP A 65 13.76 13.64 -59.61
C ASP A 65 12.99 12.28 -59.62
N THR A 66 12.09 12.11 -60.58
CA THR A 66 11.01 11.13 -60.67
C THR A 66 11.01 10.32 -61.98
N SER A 67 10.25 9.21 -61.97
CA SER A 67 9.45 8.65 -63.10
C SER A 67 10.02 7.62 -64.11
N TYR A 68 9.07 6.78 -64.59
CA TYR A 68 8.87 6.19 -65.93
C TYR A 68 9.20 4.71 -66.30
N PHE A 69 8.20 4.10 -66.98
CA PHE A 69 8.06 2.80 -67.69
C PHE A 69 8.32 1.48 -66.89
N ASP A 70 7.49 0.41 -66.86
CA ASP A 70 6.29 -0.13 -67.59
C ASP A 70 6.57 -1.37 -68.51
N LYS A 71 5.58 -2.27 -68.58
CA LYS A 71 5.32 -3.41 -69.52
C LYS A 71 5.85 -4.84 -69.26
N SER A 72 4.90 -5.66 -68.75
CA SER A 72 4.25 -6.83 -69.42
C SER A 72 4.88 -8.25 -69.50
N HIS A 73 4.07 -9.24 -69.06
CA HIS A 73 3.74 -10.54 -69.72
C HIS A 73 4.83 -11.65 -69.89
N SER A 74 4.55 -12.98 -69.95
CA SER A 74 3.34 -13.79 -69.63
C SER A 74 3.56 -15.33 -69.74
N SER A 75 3.10 -16.12 -68.76
CA SER A 75 2.71 -17.58 -68.82
C SER A 75 2.36 -18.06 -67.37
N GLY A 76 1.51 -19.04 -67.05
CA GLY A 76 0.72 -20.03 -67.81
C GLY A 76 1.28 -21.46 -67.64
N THR A 77 0.56 -22.52 -67.22
CA THR A 77 -0.85 -22.78 -66.78
C THR A 77 -0.87 -24.18 -66.07
N TYR A 78 -1.91 -24.84 -65.51
CA TYR A 78 -3.39 -24.76 -65.46
C TYR A 78 -3.94 -25.65 -64.29
N ALA A 79 -5.29 -25.78 -64.15
CA ALA A 79 -6.09 -26.77 -63.38
C ALA A 79 -6.07 -26.70 -61.81
N GLU A 80 -7.16 -26.96 -61.07
CA GLU A 80 -8.55 -27.33 -61.44
C GLU A 80 -9.60 -26.81 -60.42
N SER A 81 -10.90 -27.09 -60.62
CA SER A 81 -12.10 -26.61 -59.86
C SER A 81 -13.24 -27.65 -60.06
N PRO A 82 -14.49 -27.57 -59.53
CA PRO A 82 -15.23 -26.49 -58.82
C PRO A 82 -15.89 -26.98 -57.49
N GLY A 83 -16.84 -26.31 -56.82
CA GLY A 83 -17.59 -25.05 -57.07
C GLY A 83 -18.23 -24.51 -55.78
N SER A 84 -18.55 -23.21 -55.68
CA SER A 84 -19.84 -22.59 -56.08
C SER A 84 -20.93 -22.71 -54.98
N ALA A 85 -21.75 -21.68 -54.69
CA ALA A 85 -22.12 -20.51 -55.50
C ALA A 85 -22.14 -19.17 -54.72
N VAL A 86 -22.35 -18.07 -55.47
CA VAL A 86 -22.40 -16.67 -55.02
C VAL A 86 -23.75 -16.06 -55.43
N LEU A 87 -24.26 -15.07 -54.69
CA LEU A 87 -25.25 -14.10 -55.19
C LEU A 87 -25.14 -12.76 -54.44
N VAL A 88 -25.29 -11.64 -55.17
CA VAL A 88 -24.97 -10.28 -54.71
C VAL A 88 -25.91 -9.25 -55.38
N THR A 89 -26.38 -8.25 -54.61
CA THR A 89 -27.04 -6.97 -55.04
C THR A 89 -28.40 -7.03 -55.80
N PRO A 90 -29.16 -5.90 -55.95
CA PRO A 90 -29.18 -4.61 -55.21
C PRO A 90 -30.59 -4.04 -54.84
N SER A 91 -30.59 -2.90 -54.13
CA SER A 91 -31.38 -1.67 -54.43
C SER A 91 -32.64 -1.25 -53.64
N ALA A 92 -32.74 0.08 -53.47
CA ALA A 92 -33.93 0.97 -53.42
C ALA A 92 -34.89 0.98 -52.20
N ALA A 93 -35.61 2.13 -52.07
CA ALA A 93 -36.57 2.44 -51.00
C ALA A 93 -37.67 3.43 -51.46
N THR A 94 -38.91 3.25 -50.95
CA THR A 94 -40.09 4.16 -51.02
C THR A 94 -41.03 3.68 -49.89
N ILE A 95 -41.58 4.46 -48.93
CA ILE A 95 -42.28 5.76 -48.88
C ILE A 95 -43.74 5.72 -49.40
N PHE A 96 -44.69 5.59 -48.47
CA PHE A 96 -46.05 6.16 -48.40
C PHE A 96 -46.54 5.85 -46.96
N SER A 97 -46.88 6.77 -46.04
CA SER A 97 -47.59 8.07 -46.03
C SER A 97 -49.12 7.97 -46.01
N ALA A 98 -49.72 8.31 -44.87
CA ALA A 98 -51.12 8.76 -44.71
C ALA A 98 -51.33 9.43 -43.33
N ASP A 99 -51.59 10.73 -43.32
CA ASP A 99 -52.14 11.47 -42.17
C ASP A 99 -53.68 11.43 -42.21
N SER A 100 -54.36 11.51 -41.05
CA SER A 100 -55.53 12.40 -40.83
C SER A 100 -56.24 12.18 -39.48
N SER A 101 -56.32 13.26 -38.69
CA SER A 101 -57.43 13.51 -37.74
C SER A 101 -58.61 14.18 -38.51
N PRO A 102 -59.84 14.25 -37.96
CA PRO A 102 -60.24 15.53 -37.34
C PRO A 102 -61.37 15.50 -36.26
N ALA A 103 -61.54 16.66 -35.59
CA ALA A 103 -62.76 17.27 -35.01
C ALA A 103 -63.69 16.47 -34.05
N THR A 104 -64.09 16.86 -32.82
CA THR A 104 -64.34 18.11 -32.04
C THR A 104 -65.80 18.63 -31.96
N SER A 105 -66.45 18.44 -30.79
CA SER A 105 -67.45 19.35 -30.18
C SER A 105 -67.73 18.90 -28.72
N ILE A 106 -67.24 19.55 -27.65
CA ILE A 106 -67.67 20.81 -26.99
C ILE A 106 -68.65 20.60 -25.78
N ALA A 107 -68.16 20.98 -24.59
CA ALA A 107 -68.82 21.44 -23.35
C ALA A 107 -69.93 20.61 -22.64
N GLY A 108 -69.74 20.40 -21.32
CA GLY A 108 -70.75 19.95 -20.34
C GLY A 108 -70.12 19.79 -18.94
N ALA A 109 -70.70 20.39 -17.90
CA ALA A 109 -70.00 20.64 -16.62
C ALA A 109 -70.35 19.70 -15.45
N SER A 110 -69.50 19.75 -14.42
CA SER A 110 -69.81 19.63 -12.97
C SER A 110 -69.68 18.28 -12.20
N LEU A 111 -68.78 18.34 -11.20
CA LEU A 111 -68.95 17.99 -9.77
C LEU A 111 -68.73 16.55 -9.24
N GLN A 112 -68.20 16.53 -8.00
CA GLN A 112 -68.06 15.42 -7.03
C GLN A 112 -66.97 14.36 -7.35
N ASN A 113 -66.13 13.89 -6.39
CA ASN A 113 -65.99 14.29 -4.96
C ASN A 113 -64.67 13.80 -4.31
N ILE A 114 -64.32 14.40 -3.15
CA ILE A 114 -63.52 13.79 -2.04
C ILE A 114 -61.98 13.61 -2.30
N PRO A 115 -61.09 13.69 -1.27
CA PRO A 115 -60.08 14.79 -1.30
C PRO A 115 -58.61 14.45 -0.95
N GLU A 116 -57.76 15.49 -0.99
CA GLU A 116 -56.34 15.50 -0.57
C GLU A 116 -56.12 16.03 0.88
N VAL A 117 -54.88 15.93 1.39
CA VAL A 117 -54.40 16.55 2.65
C VAL A 117 -53.07 17.30 2.40
N PRO A 118 -52.93 18.59 2.77
CA PRO A 118 -51.81 19.44 2.32
C PRO A 118 -50.70 19.74 3.37
N THR A 119 -49.57 20.23 2.86
CA THR A 119 -48.41 20.78 3.60
C THR A 119 -48.53 22.29 3.87
N PRO A 120 -47.80 22.87 4.85
CA PRO A 120 -47.64 24.34 4.99
C PRO A 120 -46.18 24.85 4.88
N GLN A 121 -46.02 26.16 4.59
CA GLN A 121 -44.75 26.92 4.52
C GLN A 121 -44.82 28.24 5.36
N ILE A 122 -43.73 29.04 5.37
CA ILE A 122 -43.43 30.15 6.33
C ILE A 122 -42.95 31.41 5.54
N PRO A 123 -43.55 32.62 5.68
CA PRO A 123 -42.93 33.70 6.50
C PRO A 123 -43.86 34.85 7.00
N THR A 124 -43.36 35.72 7.91
CA THR A 124 -43.32 37.23 7.87
C THR A 124 -43.16 37.88 9.28
N SER A 125 -42.91 39.20 9.33
CA SER A 125 -42.31 39.99 10.47
C SER A 125 -42.99 41.40 10.57
N PRO A 126 -42.45 42.48 11.23
CA PRO A 126 -41.53 42.71 12.38
C PRO A 126 -42.16 43.76 13.41
N PRO A 127 -41.56 44.92 13.84
CA PRO A 127 -40.36 45.25 14.67
C PRO A 127 -40.62 46.11 15.97
N ARG A 128 -39.63 46.30 16.89
CA ARG A 128 -39.17 47.61 17.50
C ARG A 128 -38.17 47.49 18.71
N ASN A 129 -37.73 48.62 19.29
CA ASN A 129 -36.47 48.85 20.03
C ASN A 129 -36.60 49.39 21.49
N SER A 130 -35.51 49.19 22.30
CA SER A 130 -35.08 49.96 23.51
C SER A 130 -35.88 49.74 24.84
N SER A 131 -35.40 50.03 26.07
CA SER A 131 -34.19 50.78 26.52
C SER A 131 -33.64 50.38 27.94
N VAL A 132 -32.33 50.58 28.14
CA VAL A 132 -31.54 51.01 29.34
C VAL A 132 -32.06 50.80 30.79
N GLY A 133 -31.23 50.24 31.70
CA GLY A 133 -31.44 50.27 33.17
C GLY A 133 -30.22 49.94 34.08
N ALA A 134 -29.77 50.92 34.88
CA ALA A 134 -28.65 50.96 35.85
C ALA A 134 -28.46 49.75 36.82
N ARG A 135 -27.24 49.22 37.05
CA ARG A 135 -26.16 49.64 38.01
C ARG A 135 -26.56 49.69 39.52
N SER A 136 -25.83 48.96 40.40
CA SER A 136 -25.00 49.49 41.52
C SER A 136 -24.54 48.45 42.60
N ARG A 137 -23.22 48.37 42.87
CA ARG A 137 -22.54 48.05 44.19
C ARG A 137 -22.82 46.68 44.89
N ARG A 138 -22.02 46.19 45.87
CA ARG A 138 -20.54 46.10 46.12
C ARG A 138 -20.35 45.33 47.46
N VAL A 139 -19.39 44.38 47.57
CA VAL A 139 -18.70 43.95 48.85
C VAL A 139 -19.62 43.20 49.88
N SER A 140 -19.26 42.17 50.68
CA SER A 140 -18.06 41.32 50.89
C SER A 140 -18.40 40.01 51.64
N LEU A 141 -17.49 39.01 51.58
CA LEU A 141 -17.10 38.05 52.66
C LEU A 141 -18.19 37.36 53.53
N ALA A 142 -18.33 36.03 53.42
CA ALA A 142 -18.08 35.06 54.53
C ALA A 142 -18.29 33.59 54.07
N ARG A 143 -17.76 32.63 54.84
CA ARG A 143 -17.87 31.17 54.61
C ARG A 143 -19.20 30.60 55.13
N GLN A 144 -19.85 29.68 54.40
CA GLN A 144 -20.32 28.41 54.98
C GLN A 144 -20.70 27.30 53.96
N ARG A 145 -20.63 26.07 54.48
CA ARG A 145 -20.81 24.71 53.91
C ARG A 145 -21.73 24.48 52.69
N MET A 146 -21.19 23.66 51.77
CA MET A 146 -21.80 22.48 51.12
C MET A 146 -23.34 22.37 51.00
N LYS A 147 -23.81 22.27 49.76
CA LYS A 147 -24.69 21.17 49.31
C LYS A 147 -24.49 20.91 47.82
N THR A 148 -24.39 19.64 47.44
CA THR A 148 -24.25 19.20 46.04
C THR A 148 -25.62 19.17 45.36
N LEU A 149 -25.71 19.71 44.15
CA LEU A 149 -26.83 19.47 43.24
C LEU A 149 -26.36 18.48 42.16
N SER A 150 -26.90 17.27 42.22
CA SER A 150 -26.73 16.24 41.19
C SER A 150 -27.80 16.42 40.11
N ASN A 151 -27.39 16.71 38.87
CA ASN A 151 -28.27 16.48 37.73
C ASN A 151 -28.44 14.96 37.55
N PRO A 152 -29.67 14.45 37.35
CA PRO A 152 -29.86 13.07 36.95
C PRO A 152 -29.39 12.89 35.51
N VAL A 153 -28.28 12.20 35.32
CA VAL A 153 -28.02 11.48 34.06
C VAL A 153 -28.95 10.28 34.06
N ASP A 154 -29.64 10.03 32.94
CA ASP A 154 -30.70 9.04 32.85
C ASP A 154 -30.20 7.65 33.25
N SER A 155 -30.76 7.08 34.32
CA SER A 155 -30.26 5.80 34.86
C SER A 155 -30.46 4.66 33.87
N ALA A 156 -31.49 4.74 33.02
CA ALA A 156 -31.69 3.80 31.92
C ALA A 156 -30.54 3.83 30.89
N ILE A 157 -29.93 4.99 30.61
CA ILE A 157 -28.76 5.08 29.72
C ILE A 157 -27.52 4.49 30.41
N ILE A 158 -27.35 4.76 31.70
CA ILE A 158 -26.24 4.19 32.49
C ILE A 158 -26.38 2.67 32.61
N ASP A 159 -27.56 2.13 32.91
CA ASP A 159 -27.81 0.68 32.95
C ASP A 159 -27.64 0.05 31.57
N THR A 160 -28.03 0.72 30.48
CA THR A 160 -27.79 0.24 29.11
C THR A 160 -26.29 0.19 28.80
N MET A 161 -25.51 1.18 29.20
CA MET A 161 -24.04 1.16 29.08
C MET A 161 -23.38 0.09 29.96
N LEU A 162 -23.87 -0.10 31.20
CA LEU A 162 -23.40 -1.17 32.08
C LEU A 162 -23.80 -2.56 31.58
N GLN A 163 -24.84 -2.68 30.76
CA GLN A 163 -25.21 -3.91 30.06
C GLN A 163 -24.44 -4.12 28.75
N SER A 164 -24.08 -3.09 27.98
CA SER A 164 -23.26 -3.25 26.77
C SER A 164 -21.80 -3.65 27.08
N VAL A 165 -21.30 -3.30 28.27
CA VAL A 165 -20.04 -3.84 28.82
C VAL A 165 -20.12 -5.34 29.14
N ARG A 166 -21.32 -5.93 29.28
CA ARG A 166 -21.53 -7.32 29.73
C ARG A 166 -21.57 -8.39 28.64
N LEU A 167 -21.05 -8.14 27.44
CA LEU A 167 -20.83 -9.24 26.47
C LEU A 167 -19.73 -10.23 26.94
N ASP A 168 -18.86 -9.80 27.86
CA ASP A 168 -17.97 -10.63 28.70
C ASP A 168 -18.73 -11.57 29.68
N VAL A 169 -20.07 -11.62 29.68
CA VAL A 169 -20.90 -12.40 30.63
C VAL A 169 -21.58 -13.61 29.97
N LEU A 170 -21.14 -14.00 28.76
CA LEU A 170 -21.44 -15.35 28.24
C LEU A 170 -20.79 -16.41 29.14
N SER A 171 -21.56 -17.47 29.44
CA SER A 171 -21.20 -18.48 30.44
C SER A 171 -19.82 -19.11 30.17
N GLY A 172 -18.91 -19.00 31.15
CA GLY A 172 -17.54 -19.53 31.08
C GLY A 172 -16.45 -18.48 30.85
N TYR A 173 -16.80 -17.23 30.50
CA TYR A 173 -15.82 -16.15 30.40
C TYR A 173 -15.43 -15.62 31.80
N ALA A 174 -14.12 -15.57 32.10
CA ALA A 174 -13.58 -15.22 33.41
C ALA A 174 -12.64 -14.00 33.31
N PRO A 175 -13.12 -12.76 33.59
CA PRO A 175 -12.36 -11.55 33.30
C PRO A 175 -11.09 -11.37 34.14
N GLU A 176 -11.04 -11.92 35.36
CA GLU A 176 -9.85 -11.83 36.24
C GLU A 176 -8.78 -12.88 35.94
N LYS A 177 -9.12 -13.96 35.23
CA LYS A 177 -8.21 -15.06 34.87
C LYS A 177 -8.61 -15.65 33.52
N PRO A 178 -7.97 -15.22 32.42
CA PRO A 178 -8.17 -15.83 31.12
C PRO A 178 -8.00 -17.35 31.17
N LEU A 179 -8.96 -18.08 30.60
CA LEU A 179 -8.83 -19.52 30.42
C LEU A 179 -7.78 -19.78 29.34
N GLU A 180 -6.80 -20.61 29.67
CA GLU A 180 -5.83 -21.16 28.72
C GLU A 180 -6.57 -21.79 27.53
N VAL A 181 -6.30 -21.32 26.30
CA VAL A 181 -6.91 -21.89 25.10
C VAL A 181 -6.31 -23.27 24.86
N LYS A 182 -7.14 -24.31 24.98
CA LYS A 182 -6.76 -25.71 24.79
C LYS A 182 -7.21 -26.22 23.43
N GLN A 183 -6.25 -26.56 22.58
CA GLN A 183 -6.50 -27.25 21.32
C GLN A 183 -6.84 -28.72 21.61
N LEU A 184 -8.14 -29.01 21.79
CA LEU A 184 -8.64 -30.35 22.13
C LEU A 184 -8.45 -31.38 21.01
N THR A 185 -8.39 -30.90 19.76
CA THR A 185 -8.04 -31.65 18.56
C THR A 185 -7.11 -30.79 17.73
N ALA A 186 -6.10 -31.39 17.09
CA ALA A 186 -5.24 -30.67 16.14
C ALA A 186 -6.08 -29.97 15.05
N ALA A 187 -5.62 -28.82 14.57
CA ALA A 187 -6.30 -28.12 13.48
C ALA A 187 -6.39 -29.01 12.23
N VAL A 188 -7.58 -29.08 11.63
CA VAL A 188 -7.81 -29.88 10.43
C VAL A 188 -7.26 -29.13 9.22
N ASN A 189 -6.21 -29.67 8.60
CA ASN A 189 -5.73 -29.19 7.32
C ASN A 189 -6.85 -29.35 6.27
N LEU A 190 -7.31 -28.24 5.70
CA LEU A 190 -8.47 -28.24 4.80
C LEU A 190 -8.24 -28.95 3.47
N LEU A 191 -7.00 -29.30 3.13
CA LEU A 191 -6.65 -30.07 1.93
C LEU A 191 -6.30 -31.54 2.18
N GLU A 192 -6.30 -31.97 3.44
CA GLU A 192 -6.10 -33.38 3.80
C GLU A 192 -7.44 -34.12 3.89
N GLY A 193 -7.42 -35.39 3.48
CA GLY A 193 -8.58 -36.28 3.50
C GLY A 193 -9.34 -36.35 2.18
N ASN A 194 -10.15 -37.40 2.05
CA ASN A 194 -10.86 -37.75 0.82
C ASN A 194 -12.22 -37.03 0.72
N LYS A 195 -12.18 -35.68 0.65
CA LYS A 195 -13.39 -34.84 0.62
C LYS A 195 -14.19 -35.08 -0.67
N LYS A 196 -15.48 -35.39 -0.54
CA LYS A 196 -16.38 -35.70 -1.67
C LYS A 196 -17.78 -35.12 -1.46
N GLY A 197 -18.58 -35.12 -2.53
CA GLY A 197 -19.97 -34.66 -2.49
C GLY A 197 -20.10 -33.22 -2.01
N TYR A 198 -21.14 -32.95 -1.22
CA TYR A 198 -21.42 -31.61 -0.70
C TYR A 198 -20.39 -31.10 0.32
N GLN A 199 -19.47 -31.93 0.81
CA GLN A 199 -18.33 -31.46 1.61
C GLN A 199 -17.35 -30.69 0.73
N LEU A 200 -16.93 -31.29 -0.40
CA LEU A 200 -16.01 -30.65 -1.35
C LEU A 200 -16.57 -29.33 -1.89
N LEU A 201 -17.87 -29.26 -2.19
CA LEU A 201 -18.52 -28.03 -2.66
C LEU A 201 -18.56 -26.89 -1.62
N ARG A 202 -18.22 -27.17 -0.35
CA ARG A 202 -18.08 -26.16 0.72
C ARG A 202 -16.62 -25.71 0.92
N GLU A 203 -15.64 -26.38 0.31
CA GLU A 203 -14.22 -26.02 0.38
C GLU A 203 -13.90 -25.00 -0.73
N PRO A 204 -13.65 -23.71 -0.44
CA PRO A 204 -13.56 -22.68 -1.48
C PRO A 204 -12.41 -22.91 -2.46
N ILE A 205 -11.37 -23.64 -2.04
CA ILE A 205 -10.19 -23.98 -2.82
C ILE A 205 -10.37 -25.20 -3.73
N LEU A 206 -11.28 -26.12 -3.40
CA LEU A 206 -11.59 -27.30 -4.22
C LEU A 206 -12.80 -27.07 -5.15
N ASN A 207 -13.73 -26.20 -4.77
CA ASN A 207 -14.95 -25.98 -5.51
C ASN A 207 -14.73 -25.24 -6.85
N ARG A 208 -14.88 -25.94 -7.97
CA ARG A 208 -14.86 -25.36 -9.33
C ARG A 208 -16.25 -24.96 -9.86
N GLY A 209 -17.31 -25.20 -9.08
CA GLY A 209 -18.69 -24.93 -9.50
C GLY A 209 -19.08 -25.65 -10.80
N THR A 210 -19.73 -24.94 -11.72
CA THR A 210 -20.13 -25.45 -13.05
C THR A 210 -18.98 -25.88 -13.95
N SER A 211 -17.74 -25.41 -13.71
CA SER A 211 -16.55 -25.83 -14.46
C SER A 211 -16.04 -27.23 -14.07
N THR A 212 -16.51 -27.80 -12.95
CA THR A 212 -16.07 -29.13 -12.47
C THR A 212 -16.27 -30.20 -13.53
N SER A 213 -15.20 -30.89 -13.97
CA SER A 213 -15.24 -31.74 -15.16
C SER A 213 -16.19 -32.95 -15.01
N PRO A 214 -16.69 -33.54 -16.11
CA PRO A 214 -17.55 -34.73 -16.04
C PRO A 214 -16.90 -35.91 -15.29
N LYS A 215 -15.57 -36.04 -15.39
CA LYS A 215 -14.78 -37.03 -14.65
C LYS A 215 -14.77 -36.73 -13.14
N ASP A 216 -14.41 -35.50 -12.75
CA ASP A 216 -14.41 -35.08 -11.35
C ASP A 216 -15.82 -35.22 -10.73
N ARG A 217 -16.87 -34.89 -11.48
CA ARG A 217 -18.27 -35.06 -11.04
C ARG A 217 -18.63 -36.50 -10.72
N GLN A 218 -18.07 -37.48 -11.44
CA GLN A 218 -18.23 -38.90 -11.15
C GLN A 218 -17.34 -39.34 -9.98
N GLU A 219 -16.02 -39.12 -10.09
CA GLU A 219 -15.05 -39.63 -9.12
C GLU A 219 -15.18 -39.01 -7.72
N LEU A 220 -15.70 -37.78 -7.61
CA LEU A 220 -15.85 -37.03 -6.36
C LEU A 220 -17.30 -36.94 -5.87
N ASN A 221 -18.22 -37.75 -6.42
CA ASN A 221 -19.64 -37.83 -6.04
C ASN A 221 -20.41 -36.49 -6.18
N LEU A 222 -20.15 -35.71 -7.24
CA LEU A 222 -20.77 -34.39 -7.48
C LEU A 222 -21.86 -34.42 -8.57
N THR A 223 -22.00 -35.53 -9.29
CA THR A 223 -23.10 -35.78 -10.25
C THR A 223 -24.45 -35.60 -9.56
N GLY A 224 -25.30 -34.72 -10.11
CA GLY A 224 -26.59 -34.36 -9.53
C GLY A 224 -26.54 -33.27 -8.44
N LEU A 225 -25.37 -32.96 -7.88
CA LEU A 225 -25.19 -31.84 -6.93
C LEU A 225 -24.90 -30.49 -7.63
N LEU A 226 -24.55 -30.55 -8.92
CA LEU A 226 -24.30 -29.39 -9.78
C LEU A 226 -25.25 -29.42 -11.00
N PRO A 227 -25.70 -28.26 -11.52
CA PRO A 227 -26.46 -28.20 -12.77
C PRO A 227 -25.76 -28.94 -13.92
N HIS A 228 -26.51 -29.58 -14.81
CA HIS A 228 -25.93 -30.42 -15.88
C HIS A 228 -25.01 -29.63 -16.83
N VAL A 229 -25.23 -28.31 -16.99
CA VAL A 229 -24.36 -27.46 -17.81
C VAL A 229 -22.90 -27.51 -17.33
N MET A 230 -22.01 -27.65 -18.30
CA MET A 230 -20.57 -27.49 -18.17
C MET A 230 -20.21 -26.09 -18.68
N GLU A 231 -19.37 -25.37 -17.94
CA GLU A 231 -19.04 -23.97 -18.25
C GLU A 231 -17.53 -23.78 -18.31
N THR A 232 -17.08 -22.82 -19.13
CA THR A 232 -15.69 -22.34 -19.06
C THR A 232 -15.54 -21.37 -17.89
N GLN A 233 -14.28 -21.19 -17.49
CA GLN A 233 -13.86 -20.13 -16.58
C GLN A 233 -14.42 -18.75 -17.00
N ASP A 234 -14.37 -18.42 -18.29
CA ASP A 234 -14.82 -17.14 -18.84
C ASP A 234 -16.34 -16.95 -18.69
N ILE A 235 -17.14 -18.01 -18.83
CA ILE A 235 -18.59 -17.98 -18.61
C ILE A 235 -18.91 -17.74 -17.11
N GLN A 236 -18.16 -18.37 -16.20
CA GLN A 236 -18.28 -18.07 -14.77
C GLN A 236 -17.88 -16.62 -14.45
N CYS A 237 -16.77 -16.14 -15.04
CA CYS A 237 -16.31 -14.75 -14.89
C CYS A 237 -17.34 -13.75 -15.43
N MET A 238 -17.92 -14.00 -16.61
CA MET A 238 -18.96 -13.18 -17.21
C MET A 238 -20.21 -13.10 -16.31
N ARG A 239 -20.64 -14.21 -15.71
CA ARG A 239 -21.74 -14.21 -14.74
C ARG A 239 -21.41 -13.38 -13.51
N ALA A 240 -20.22 -13.57 -12.93
CA ALA A 240 -19.81 -12.85 -11.74
C ALA A 240 -19.68 -11.34 -12.01
N MET A 241 -19.09 -10.93 -13.13
CA MET A 241 -19.03 -9.51 -13.54
C MET A 241 -20.41 -8.92 -13.80
N LYS A 242 -21.36 -9.68 -14.37
CA LYS A 242 -22.76 -9.23 -14.49
C LYS A 242 -23.40 -8.98 -13.13
N MET A 243 -23.12 -9.82 -12.13
CA MET A 243 -23.58 -9.60 -10.75
C MET A 243 -22.89 -8.40 -10.09
N ILE A 244 -21.56 -8.26 -10.20
CA ILE A 244 -20.78 -7.13 -9.66
C ILE A 244 -21.26 -5.81 -10.25
N ARG A 245 -21.43 -5.73 -11.57
CA ARG A 245 -21.90 -4.51 -12.26
C ARG A 245 -23.38 -4.20 -12.02
N SER A 246 -24.16 -5.15 -11.48
CA SER A 246 -25.53 -4.88 -10.99
C SER A 246 -25.59 -4.21 -9.60
N ARG A 247 -24.45 -4.12 -8.90
CA ARG A 247 -24.38 -3.54 -7.56
C ARG A 247 -24.09 -2.04 -7.61
N GLN A 248 -24.80 -1.28 -6.77
CA GLN A 248 -24.77 0.18 -6.79
C GLN A 248 -23.56 0.72 -6.00
N THR A 249 -23.34 0.27 -4.77
CA THR A 249 -22.25 0.77 -3.92
C THR A 249 -20.96 -0.06 -4.06
N GLY A 250 -19.84 0.49 -3.57
CA GLY A 250 -18.59 -0.28 -3.43
C GLY A 250 -18.73 -1.43 -2.43
N ILE A 251 -19.46 -1.22 -1.33
CA ILE A 251 -19.67 -2.23 -0.27
C ILE A 251 -20.48 -3.41 -0.81
N ASP A 252 -21.54 -3.17 -1.60
CA ASP A 252 -22.31 -4.24 -2.25
C ASP A 252 -21.44 -5.12 -3.17
N LYS A 253 -20.48 -4.50 -3.87
CA LYS A 253 -19.52 -5.20 -4.74
C LYS A 253 -18.52 -6.00 -3.89
N TYR A 254 -18.00 -5.41 -2.81
CA TYR A 254 -17.12 -6.09 -1.85
C TYR A 254 -17.81 -7.29 -1.20
N LEU A 255 -19.06 -7.17 -0.74
CA LEU A 255 -19.81 -8.27 -0.11
C LEU A 255 -20.07 -9.41 -1.09
N TYR A 256 -20.32 -9.12 -2.37
CA TYR A 256 -20.39 -10.15 -3.41
C TYR A 256 -19.03 -10.82 -3.64
N LEU A 257 -17.95 -10.04 -3.72
CA LEU A 257 -16.58 -10.56 -3.92
C LEU A 257 -16.07 -11.39 -2.72
N SER A 258 -16.34 -10.99 -1.48
CA SER A 258 -16.05 -11.80 -0.29
C SER A 258 -16.88 -13.08 -0.28
N THR A 259 -18.17 -13.02 -0.64
CA THR A 259 -19.03 -14.23 -0.79
C THR A 259 -18.45 -15.19 -1.84
N LEU A 260 -17.92 -14.64 -2.93
CA LEU A 260 -17.27 -15.43 -3.97
C LEU A 260 -15.95 -16.05 -3.48
N LYS A 261 -15.07 -15.27 -2.85
CA LYS A 261 -13.81 -15.74 -2.23
C LYS A 261 -14.04 -16.90 -1.25
N SER A 262 -15.13 -16.85 -0.47
CA SER A 262 -15.51 -17.91 0.47
C SER A 262 -16.37 -19.03 -0.13
N THR A 263 -16.47 -19.15 -1.46
CA THR A 263 -17.20 -20.24 -2.13
C THR A 263 -16.45 -20.84 -3.33
N ASN A 264 -15.69 -20.04 -4.08
CA ASN A 264 -14.80 -20.47 -5.16
C ASN A 264 -13.64 -19.45 -5.26
N ILE A 265 -12.48 -19.82 -4.68
CA ILE A 265 -11.35 -18.91 -4.48
C ILE A 265 -10.63 -18.59 -5.78
N ASP A 266 -10.51 -19.57 -6.69
CA ASP A 266 -9.88 -19.41 -7.99
C ASP A 266 -10.69 -18.47 -8.88
N LEU A 267 -12.03 -18.58 -8.86
CA LEU A 267 -12.89 -17.65 -9.60
C LEU A 267 -12.82 -16.22 -9.06
N PHE A 268 -12.69 -16.04 -7.73
CA PHE A 268 -12.43 -14.74 -7.13
C PHE A 268 -11.10 -14.13 -7.61
N TYR A 269 -10.01 -14.90 -7.59
CA TYR A 269 -8.70 -14.39 -8.01
C TYR A 269 -8.59 -14.18 -9.52
N ARG A 270 -9.17 -15.06 -10.35
CA ARG A 270 -9.22 -14.90 -11.81
C ARG A 270 -9.90 -13.58 -12.20
N LEU A 271 -11.07 -13.30 -11.62
CA LEU A 271 -11.78 -12.04 -11.82
C LEU A 271 -10.93 -10.83 -11.42
N LEU A 272 -10.30 -10.87 -10.25
CA LEU A 272 -9.48 -9.78 -9.72
C LEU A 272 -8.22 -9.53 -10.57
N MET A 273 -7.68 -10.57 -11.20
CA MET A 273 -6.57 -10.48 -12.15
C MET A 273 -7.03 -9.93 -13.51
N ASP A 274 -8.11 -10.46 -14.09
CA ASP A 274 -8.64 -10.02 -15.40
C ASP A 274 -9.19 -8.59 -15.39
N ASN A 275 -9.72 -8.15 -14.25
CA ASN A 275 -10.42 -6.87 -14.09
C ASN A 275 -9.75 -5.98 -13.04
N ALA A 276 -8.43 -6.07 -12.88
CA ALA A 276 -7.65 -5.40 -11.82
C ALA A 276 -8.05 -3.93 -11.60
N LYS A 277 -8.20 -3.16 -12.69
CA LYS A 277 -8.60 -1.74 -12.66
C LYS A 277 -10.02 -1.46 -12.16
N GLU A 278 -10.95 -2.39 -12.35
CA GLU A 278 -12.33 -2.27 -11.85
C GLU A 278 -12.49 -2.85 -10.44
N LEU A 279 -11.72 -3.90 -10.09
CA LEU A 279 -11.94 -4.69 -8.87
C LEU A 279 -10.91 -4.46 -7.75
N MET A 280 -9.66 -4.10 -8.04
CA MET A 280 -8.69 -3.75 -6.98
C MET A 280 -9.17 -2.57 -6.12
N PRO A 281 -9.78 -1.50 -6.67
CA PRO A 281 -10.35 -0.42 -5.85
C PRO A 281 -11.55 -0.82 -4.97
N ILE A 282 -12.09 -2.04 -5.16
CA ILE A 282 -13.20 -2.61 -4.38
C ILE A 282 -12.69 -3.48 -3.22
N VAL A 283 -11.64 -4.29 -3.45
CA VAL A 283 -11.02 -5.13 -2.41
C VAL A 283 -9.90 -4.42 -1.64
N TYR A 284 -9.52 -3.23 -2.09
CA TYR A 284 -8.51 -2.36 -1.49
C TYR A 284 -8.98 -0.89 -1.52
N THR A 285 -8.08 0.08 -1.48
CA THR A 285 -8.43 1.49 -1.39
C THR A 285 -9.10 2.02 -2.68
N PRO A 286 -10.18 2.83 -2.58
CA PRO A 286 -10.76 3.39 -1.35
C PRO A 286 -11.73 2.47 -0.61
N THR A 287 -12.44 1.56 -1.28
CA THR A 287 -13.62 0.86 -0.72
C THR A 287 -13.33 0.03 0.54
N ILE A 288 -12.11 -0.51 0.69
CA ILE A 288 -11.73 -1.22 1.92
C ILE A 288 -11.78 -0.34 3.18
N GLY A 289 -11.66 0.98 3.03
CA GLY A 289 -11.88 1.94 4.12
C GLY A 289 -13.35 1.98 4.57
N ASP A 290 -14.30 1.98 3.63
CA ASP A 290 -15.74 1.93 3.93
C ASP A 290 -16.14 0.59 4.59
N VAL A 291 -15.50 -0.50 4.15
CA VAL A 291 -15.59 -1.83 4.76
C VAL A 291 -15.07 -1.81 6.19
N CYS A 292 -13.91 -1.20 6.46
CA CYS A 292 -13.36 -1.04 7.81
C CYS A 292 -14.18 -0.10 8.69
N LEU A 293 -14.90 0.89 8.15
CA LEU A 293 -15.82 1.71 8.94
C LEU A 293 -17.07 0.94 9.41
N GLN A 294 -17.43 -0.15 8.73
CA GLN A 294 -18.68 -0.90 8.96
C GLN A 294 -18.45 -2.38 9.29
N TYR A 295 -17.21 -2.82 9.52
CA TYR A 295 -16.83 -4.23 9.50
C TYR A 295 -17.65 -5.10 10.47
N SER A 296 -17.86 -4.64 11.70
CA SER A 296 -18.69 -5.34 12.69
C SER A 296 -20.14 -5.49 12.25
N THR A 297 -20.72 -4.46 11.62
CA THR A 297 -22.10 -4.48 11.09
C THR A 297 -22.27 -5.40 9.88
N ILE A 298 -21.25 -5.50 9.02
CA ILE A 298 -21.29 -6.31 7.78
C ILE A 298 -20.63 -7.68 7.93
N PHE A 299 -20.27 -8.09 9.14
CA PHE A 299 -19.61 -9.35 9.42
C PHE A 299 -20.53 -10.54 9.09
N THR A 300 -20.06 -11.40 8.18
CA THR A 300 -20.80 -12.61 7.75
C THR A 300 -20.07 -13.91 8.05
N LYS A 301 -18.74 -13.85 8.24
CA LYS A 301 -17.85 -14.99 8.49
C LYS A 301 -16.46 -14.49 8.92
N PRO A 302 -15.68 -15.30 9.67
CA PRO A 302 -14.26 -15.01 9.88
C PRO A 302 -13.46 -15.21 8.59
N GLU A 303 -12.57 -14.27 8.26
CA GLU A 303 -11.57 -14.41 7.19
C GLU A 303 -10.13 -14.27 7.69
N ALA A 304 -9.92 -14.06 9.00
CA ALA A 304 -8.64 -13.73 9.63
C ALA A 304 -8.48 -14.42 11.00
N LEU A 305 -7.29 -14.31 11.60
CA LEU A 305 -7.03 -14.69 12.98
C LEU A 305 -7.17 -13.47 13.90
N TYR A 306 -8.10 -13.55 14.85
CA TYR A 306 -8.40 -12.48 15.80
C TYR A 306 -7.74 -12.82 17.15
N ILE A 307 -6.79 -12.00 17.60
CA ILE A 307 -6.01 -12.26 18.81
C ILE A 307 -6.23 -11.13 19.81
N SER A 308 -6.88 -11.43 20.93
CA SER A 308 -7.12 -10.45 21.99
C SER A 308 -5.95 -10.38 22.98
N ILE A 309 -5.66 -9.18 23.51
CA ILE A 309 -4.76 -9.00 24.67
C ILE A 309 -5.18 -9.87 25.87
N LYS A 310 -6.48 -10.11 26.06
CA LYS A 310 -7.00 -11.01 27.10
C LYS A 310 -6.57 -12.47 26.92
N GLN A 311 -6.07 -12.85 25.74
CA GLN A 311 -5.64 -14.22 25.41
C GLN A 311 -4.10 -14.39 25.34
N ARG A 312 -3.35 -13.39 25.81
CA ARG A 312 -1.88 -13.31 25.90
C ARG A 312 -1.19 -14.65 26.24
N ALA A 313 -1.67 -15.36 27.25
CA ALA A 313 -1.12 -16.65 27.70
C ALA A 313 -1.31 -17.84 26.72
N SER A 314 -1.90 -17.65 25.53
CA SER A 314 -2.24 -18.74 24.59
C SER A 314 -1.95 -18.44 23.12
N LEU A 315 -1.12 -17.43 22.83
CA LEU A 315 -0.69 -17.03 21.47
C LEU A 315 -0.29 -18.22 20.59
N THR A 316 0.59 -19.09 21.09
CA THR A 316 1.07 -20.31 20.40
C THR A 316 -0.06 -21.27 20.01
N THR A 317 -1.10 -21.41 20.84
CA THR A 317 -2.25 -22.27 20.54
C THR A 317 -3.20 -21.60 19.54
N ILE A 318 -3.40 -20.28 19.66
CA ILE A 318 -4.27 -19.51 18.78
C ILE A 318 -3.72 -19.49 17.35
N LEU A 319 -2.41 -19.27 17.19
CA LEU A 319 -1.72 -19.42 15.90
C LEU A 319 -1.95 -20.82 15.31
N LYS A 320 -1.72 -21.88 16.10
CA LYS A 320 -1.93 -23.28 15.69
C LYS A 320 -3.37 -23.68 15.40
N ASN A 321 -4.36 -22.79 15.56
CA ASN A 321 -5.73 -23.02 15.11
C ASN A 321 -5.99 -22.57 13.66
N TRP A 322 -5.03 -21.89 13.01
CA TRP A 322 -5.15 -21.55 11.58
C TRP A 322 -5.16 -22.85 10.72
N PRO A 323 -6.10 -23.01 9.78
CA PRO A 323 -6.29 -24.26 9.04
C PRO A 323 -5.19 -24.60 8.03
N TYR A 324 -4.30 -23.65 7.71
CA TYR A 324 -3.17 -23.88 6.82
C TYR A 324 -1.87 -23.92 7.65
N PRO A 325 -1.12 -25.04 7.65
CA PRO A 325 0.01 -25.23 8.59
C PRO A 325 1.27 -24.45 8.21
N HIS A 326 1.36 -23.91 7.00
CA HIS A 326 2.58 -23.30 6.45
C HIS A 326 2.32 -21.95 5.74
N PRO A 327 1.86 -20.90 6.45
CA PRO A 327 1.85 -19.54 5.93
C PRO A 327 3.28 -19.04 5.64
N GLU A 328 3.47 -18.43 4.47
CA GLU A 328 4.72 -17.77 4.06
C GLU A 328 4.63 -16.24 4.20
N ILE A 329 3.42 -15.67 4.25
CA ILE A 329 3.19 -14.24 4.47
C ILE A 329 2.02 -13.99 5.44
N CYS A 330 2.25 -13.09 6.38
CA CYS A 330 1.27 -12.53 7.30
C CYS A 330 1.21 -11.01 7.13
N VAL A 331 0.01 -10.45 7.19
CA VAL A 331 -0.22 -9.01 7.38
C VAL A 331 -0.93 -8.84 8.71
N VAL A 332 -0.36 -8.03 9.60
CA VAL A 332 -0.86 -7.83 10.97
C VAL A 332 -1.06 -6.34 11.28
N THR A 333 -2.17 -6.03 11.93
CA THR A 333 -2.51 -4.68 12.43
C THR A 333 -3.10 -4.76 13.85
N ASP A 334 -3.03 -3.67 14.62
CA ASP A 334 -3.88 -3.45 15.80
C ASP A 334 -5.04 -2.47 15.53
N GLY A 335 -5.19 -2.00 14.29
CA GLY A 335 -6.23 -1.06 13.86
C GLY A 335 -6.14 0.33 14.48
N SER A 336 -5.00 0.72 15.06
CA SER A 336 -4.84 2.02 15.74
C SER A 336 -4.73 3.22 14.79
N ARG A 337 -4.40 2.99 13.51
CA ARG A 337 -4.32 4.04 12.48
C ARG A 337 -4.66 3.46 11.11
N ILE A 338 -5.91 3.08 10.89
CA ILE A 338 -6.37 2.60 9.59
C ILE A 338 -6.36 3.74 8.57
N LEU A 339 -5.50 3.65 7.56
CA LEU A 339 -5.34 4.61 6.47
C LEU A 339 -5.18 6.07 6.97
N GLY A 340 -6.19 6.91 6.69
CA GLY A 340 -6.38 8.23 7.30
C GLY A 340 -7.74 8.37 7.99
N LEU A 341 -8.34 7.24 8.39
CA LEU A 341 -9.61 7.13 9.10
C LEU A 341 -9.42 7.12 10.63
N GLY A 342 -8.23 6.70 11.10
CA GLY A 342 -7.85 6.72 12.51
C GLY A 342 -7.99 5.37 13.19
N ASP A 343 -8.29 5.38 14.49
CA ASP A 343 -8.50 4.15 15.26
C ASP A 343 -9.84 3.51 14.90
N LEU A 344 -9.83 2.28 14.40
CA LEU A 344 -11.03 1.47 14.14
C LEU A 344 -11.03 0.16 14.93
N GLY A 345 -10.04 -0.07 15.81
CA GLY A 345 -9.92 -1.30 16.60
C GLY A 345 -9.96 -2.56 15.73
N ILE A 346 -10.74 -3.57 16.14
CA ILE A 346 -10.83 -4.84 15.41
C ILE A 346 -11.37 -4.69 13.98
N ASN A 347 -12.15 -3.63 13.70
CA ASN A 347 -12.71 -3.39 12.37
C ASN A 347 -11.63 -3.11 11.31
N GLY A 348 -10.41 -2.76 11.74
CA GLY A 348 -9.25 -2.60 10.87
C GLY A 348 -8.78 -3.88 10.15
N VAL A 349 -9.26 -5.06 10.57
CA VAL A 349 -8.90 -6.36 9.97
C VAL A 349 -9.17 -6.48 8.45
N GLY A 350 -10.04 -5.63 7.90
CA GLY A 350 -10.23 -5.53 6.45
C GLY A 350 -8.95 -5.21 5.67
N ILE A 351 -8.01 -4.46 6.25
CA ILE A 351 -6.74 -4.10 5.58
C ILE A 351 -5.82 -5.31 5.40
N PRO A 352 -5.50 -6.13 6.43
CA PRO A 352 -4.88 -7.45 6.26
C PRO A 352 -5.56 -8.34 5.21
N ILE A 353 -6.89 -8.43 5.23
CA ILE A 353 -7.67 -9.26 4.29
C ILE A 353 -7.50 -8.77 2.85
N GLY A 354 -7.56 -7.45 2.63
CA GLY A 354 -7.38 -6.81 1.32
C GLY A 354 -5.96 -6.91 0.78
N LYS A 355 -4.94 -6.61 1.61
CA LYS A 355 -3.53 -6.71 1.17
C LYS A 355 -3.10 -8.14 0.87
N LEU A 356 -3.58 -9.14 1.62
CA LEU A 356 -3.30 -10.54 1.29
C LEU A 356 -4.01 -11.02 0.01
N ALA A 357 -5.20 -10.48 -0.31
CA ALA A 357 -5.81 -10.71 -1.62
C ALA A 357 -4.99 -10.10 -2.77
N LEU A 358 -4.37 -8.93 -2.55
CA LEU A 358 -3.45 -8.31 -3.51
C LEU A 358 -2.12 -9.07 -3.63
N TYR A 359 -1.59 -9.66 -2.55
CA TYR A 359 -0.41 -10.54 -2.62
C TYR A 359 -0.61 -11.73 -3.57
N VAL A 360 -1.79 -12.35 -3.56
CA VAL A 360 -2.15 -13.43 -4.49
C VAL A 360 -2.34 -12.88 -5.90
N ALA A 361 -3.17 -11.84 -6.08
CA ALA A 361 -3.53 -11.34 -7.40
C ALA A 361 -2.35 -10.69 -8.14
N ALA A 362 -1.55 -9.87 -7.46
CA ALA A 362 -0.43 -9.16 -8.05
C ALA A 362 0.86 -9.99 -8.09
N ALA A 363 1.19 -10.80 -7.08
CA ALA A 363 2.47 -11.53 -7.05
C ALA A 363 2.36 -13.06 -7.04
N GLY A 364 1.15 -13.62 -7.16
CA GLY A 364 0.96 -15.07 -7.24
C GLY A 364 1.51 -15.82 -6.02
N ILE A 365 1.41 -15.24 -4.82
CA ILE A 365 1.50 -16.04 -3.60
C ILE A 365 0.31 -17.00 -3.58
N ASP A 366 0.52 -18.21 -3.10
CA ASP A 366 -0.53 -19.22 -2.92
C ASP A 366 -1.52 -18.76 -1.81
N PRO A 367 -2.85 -18.73 -2.05
CA PRO A 367 -3.85 -18.30 -1.07
C PRO A 367 -3.74 -18.99 0.28
N GLU A 368 -3.38 -20.28 0.32
CA GLU A 368 -3.23 -21.06 1.55
C GLU A 368 -2.12 -20.53 2.45
N LYS A 369 -1.11 -19.93 1.83
CA LYS A 369 0.09 -19.45 2.50
C LYS A 369 -0.03 -18.03 3.04
N THR A 370 -1.26 -17.50 3.03
CA THR A 370 -1.61 -16.18 3.57
C THR A 370 -2.24 -16.30 4.96
N LEU A 371 -1.90 -15.38 5.87
CA LEU A 371 -2.46 -15.32 7.23
C LEU A 371 -2.74 -13.85 7.62
N PRO A 372 -3.98 -13.36 7.53
CA PRO A 372 -4.34 -12.05 8.06
C PRO A 372 -4.54 -12.13 9.57
N ILE A 373 -3.95 -11.19 10.31
CA ILE A 373 -4.06 -11.12 11.77
C ILE A 373 -4.54 -9.73 12.21
N VAL A 374 -5.43 -9.69 13.19
CA VAL A 374 -5.73 -8.47 13.96
C VAL A 374 -5.46 -8.68 15.44
N LEU A 375 -4.72 -7.74 16.04
CA LEU A 375 -4.37 -7.71 17.45
C LEU A 375 -5.32 -6.76 18.19
N ASP A 376 -6.31 -7.32 18.88
CA ASP A 376 -7.28 -6.53 19.63
C ASP A 376 -6.72 -6.17 21.01
N LEU A 377 -6.23 -4.93 21.08
CA LEU A 377 -5.67 -4.29 22.26
C LEU A 377 -6.66 -3.30 22.93
N GLY A 378 -7.93 -3.30 22.51
CA GLY A 378 -8.90 -2.22 22.74
C GLY A 378 -8.90 -1.16 21.63
N THR A 379 -9.71 -0.11 21.79
CA THR A 379 -9.82 1.02 20.84
C THR A 379 -10.12 2.33 21.57
N GLU A 380 -9.62 3.44 21.04
CA GLU A 380 -9.93 4.80 21.49
C GLU A 380 -11.18 5.41 20.83
N ASN A 381 -11.75 4.69 19.86
CA ASN A 381 -12.91 5.13 19.09
C ASN A 381 -14.20 5.02 19.91
N GLU A 382 -14.72 6.18 20.32
CA GLU A 382 -15.95 6.28 21.11
C GLU A 382 -17.17 5.62 20.46
N ASP A 383 -17.29 5.66 19.14
CA ASP A 383 -18.48 5.14 18.46
C ASP A 383 -18.41 3.61 18.37
N ASN A 384 -17.23 3.02 18.13
CA ASN A 384 -16.99 1.58 18.31
C ASN A 384 -17.26 1.11 19.75
N LEU A 385 -16.84 1.89 20.76
CA LEU A 385 -17.05 1.53 22.17
C LEU A 385 -18.54 1.53 22.58
N ARG A 386 -19.36 2.34 21.91
CA ARG A 386 -20.81 2.46 22.16
C ARG A 386 -21.65 1.53 21.29
N ASP A 387 -21.17 1.17 20.10
CA ASP A 387 -21.87 0.31 19.14
C ASP A 387 -22.15 -1.08 19.76
N PRO A 388 -23.42 -1.54 19.85
CA PRO A 388 -23.75 -2.89 20.32
C PRO A 388 -23.33 -3.99 19.34
N LEU A 389 -23.01 -3.68 18.08
CA LEU A 389 -22.53 -4.65 17.09
C LEU A 389 -21.00 -4.83 17.12
N TYR A 390 -20.23 -3.88 17.65
CA TYR A 390 -18.76 -3.93 17.67
C TYR A 390 -18.22 -5.26 18.20
N LEU A 391 -17.40 -5.93 17.39
CA LEU A 391 -16.91 -7.29 17.64
C LEU A 391 -15.66 -7.34 18.54
N GLY A 392 -15.05 -6.18 18.82
CA GLY A 392 -13.82 -6.11 19.61
C GLY A 392 -14.06 -5.84 21.09
N LEU A 393 -12.97 -5.78 21.85
CA LEU A 393 -13.00 -5.42 23.26
C LEU A 393 -13.55 -4.00 23.45
N ARG A 394 -14.64 -3.86 24.22
CA ARG A 394 -15.20 -2.58 24.65
C ARG A 394 -14.38 -1.95 25.79
N GLN A 395 -13.11 -1.69 25.51
CA GLN A 395 -12.16 -1.04 26.40
C GLN A 395 -11.24 -0.10 25.62
N ARG A 396 -10.69 0.88 26.33
CA ARG A 396 -9.57 1.73 25.89
C ARG A 396 -8.35 0.89 25.53
N ARG A 397 -7.47 1.42 24.69
CA ARG A 397 -6.21 0.74 24.35
C ARG A 397 -5.33 0.56 25.58
N VAL A 398 -4.74 -0.62 25.72
CA VAL A 398 -3.81 -0.90 26.83
C VAL A 398 -2.59 0.04 26.78
N PRO A 399 -1.98 0.38 27.92
CA PRO A 399 -0.84 1.29 27.98
C PRO A 399 0.31 0.86 27.04
N LYS A 400 1.03 1.85 26.48
CA LYS A 400 2.10 1.59 25.49
C LYS A 400 3.17 0.55 25.93
N PRO A 401 3.57 0.45 27.21
CA PRO A 401 4.46 -0.64 27.67
C PRO A 401 3.81 -2.03 27.56
N GLU A 402 2.56 -2.20 28.00
CA GLU A 402 1.84 -3.48 27.91
C GLU A 402 1.61 -3.91 26.46
N ALA A 403 1.29 -2.95 25.58
CA ALA A 403 1.19 -3.15 24.14
C ALA A 403 2.54 -3.49 23.47
N LEU A 404 3.68 -3.17 24.11
CA LEU A 404 5.01 -3.55 23.62
C LEU A 404 5.36 -4.97 24.07
N GLU A 405 5.15 -5.31 25.34
CA GLU A 405 5.37 -6.67 25.86
C GLU A 405 4.53 -7.72 25.12
N PHE A 406 3.24 -7.45 24.90
CA PHE A 406 2.38 -8.34 24.13
C PHE A 406 2.85 -8.49 22.67
N MET A 407 3.43 -7.45 22.08
CA MET A 407 3.98 -7.51 20.73
C MET A 407 5.27 -8.36 20.69
N ASP A 408 6.13 -8.26 21.71
CA ASP A 408 7.31 -9.12 21.85
C ASP A 408 6.91 -10.61 21.98
N GLU A 409 5.90 -10.90 22.78
CA GLU A 409 5.33 -12.24 22.95
C GLU A 409 4.67 -12.75 21.66
N PHE A 410 3.92 -11.90 20.94
CA PHE A 410 3.33 -12.23 19.64
C PHE A 410 4.40 -12.55 18.60
N MET A 411 5.45 -11.72 18.46
CA MET A 411 6.54 -11.96 17.51
C MET A 411 7.30 -13.25 17.84
N THR A 412 7.56 -13.48 19.13
CA THR A 412 8.20 -14.72 19.62
C THR A 412 7.34 -15.96 19.30
N ALA A 413 6.03 -15.90 19.55
CA ALA A 413 5.11 -16.99 19.25
C ALA A 413 4.94 -17.22 17.74
N ALA A 414 4.81 -16.15 16.95
CA ALA A 414 4.65 -16.23 15.50
C ALA A 414 5.86 -16.88 14.82
N ALA A 415 7.09 -16.47 15.18
CA ALA A 415 8.32 -17.07 14.64
C ALA A 415 8.57 -18.50 15.14
N SER A 416 8.10 -18.84 16.35
CA SER A 416 8.19 -20.19 16.91
C SER A 416 7.22 -21.18 16.26
N VAL A 417 6.01 -20.73 15.90
CA VAL A 417 5.01 -21.56 15.21
C VAL A 417 5.25 -21.60 13.69
N TYR A 418 5.66 -20.48 13.08
CA TYR A 418 5.83 -20.32 11.64
C TYR A 418 7.19 -19.69 11.29
N PRO A 419 8.31 -20.43 11.43
CA PRO A 419 9.67 -19.88 11.25
C PRO A 419 9.99 -19.42 9.82
N ASP A 420 9.18 -19.80 8.83
CA ASP A 420 9.31 -19.36 7.43
C ASP A 420 8.33 -18.27 6.98
N MET A 421 7.44 -17.82 7.87
CA MET A 421 6.50 -16.74 7.61
C MET A 421 7.18 -15.36 7.69
N ILE A 422 6.90 -14.51 6.70
CA ILE A 422 7.22 -13.08 6.73
C ILE A 422 6.06 -12.32 7.40
N ILE A 423 6.37 -11.32 8.23
CA ILE A 423 5.39 -10.51 8.96
C ILE A 423 5.43 -9.06 8.46
N GLN A 424 4.40 -8.65 7.73
CA GLN A 424 4.15 -7.25 7.36
C GLN A 424 3.35 -6.57 8.48
N PHE A 425 3.93 -5.54 9.10
CA PHE A 425 3.21 -4.62 9.98
C PHE A 425 2.43 -3.60 9.16
N GLU A 426 1.20 -3.28 9.58
CA GLU A 426 0.23 -2.53 8.78
C GLU A 426 -0.67 -1.63 9.65
N ASP A 427 -0.88 -0.36 9.25
CA ASP A 427 -1.87 0.57 9.83
C ASP A 427 -1.81 0.73 11.36
N PHE A 428 -0.59 0.64 11.92
CA PHE A 428 -0.28 0.98 13.31
C PHE A 428 -0.09 2.50 13.48
N GLU A 429 -0.38 3.02 14.68
CA GLU A 429 -0.02 4.38 15.13
C GLU A 429 1.42 4.71 14.72
N THR A 430 1.65 5.87 14.08
CA THR A 430 2.92 6.16 13.38
C THR A 430 4.18 5.91 14.23
N ASP A 431 4.22 6.41 15.46
CA ASP A 431 5.39 6.23 16.32
C ASP A 431 5.55 4.78 16.83
N LYS A 432 4.45 4.01 16.92
CA LYS A 432 4.46 2.56 17.17
C LYS A 432 4.99 1.80 15.96
N ALA A 433 4.57 2.16 14.75
CA ALA A 433 5.03 1.53 13.50
C ALA A 433 6.55 1.66 13.32
N PHE A 434 7.11 2.87 13.51
CA PHE A 434 8.55 3.08 13.50
C PHE A 434 9.29 2.32 14.62
N HIS A 435 8.72 2.28 15.84
CA HIS A 435 9.35 1.59 16.96
C HIS A 435 9.37 0.07 16.79
N TYR A 436 8.27 -0.55 16.35
CA TYR A 436 8.19 -1.98 16.06
C TYR A 436 9.11 -2.35 14.87
N LEU A 437 9.17 -1.54 13.82
CA LEU A 437 10.10 -1.78 12.71
C LEU A 437 11.55 -1.84 13.20
N GLU A 438 12.02 -0.81 13.91
CA GLU A 438 13.38 -0.75 14.45
C GLU A 438 13.67 -1.90 15.42
N ARG A 439 12.69 -2.28 16.25
CA ARG A 439 12.82 -3.33 17.26
C ARG A 439 12.90 -4.74 16.67
N TYR A 440 12.15 -5.05 15.62
CA TYR A 440 11.98 -6.45 15.16
C TYR A 440 12.74 -6.80 13.88
N ARG A 441 13.11 -5.82 13.05
CA ARG A 441 13.68 -6.05 11.69
C ARG A 441 14.99 -6.84 11.60
N HIS A 442 15.71 -6.97 12.71
CA HIS A 442 16.99 -7.67 12.75
C HIS A 442 16.87 -9.13 13.22
N ASP A 443 15.93 -9.40 14.14
CA ASP A 443 15.70 -10.72 14.73
C ASP A 443 14.61 -11.52 14.00
N TYR A 444 13.68 -10.82 13.32
CA TYR A 444 12.51 -11.41 12.67
C TYR A 444 12.45 -11.08 11.17
N LYS A 445 11.77 -11.97 10.42
CA LYS A 445 11.43 -11.76 9.01
C LYS A 445 10.29 -10.74 8.86
N SER A 446 10.54 -9.49 9.23
CA SER A 446 9.50 -8.45 9.27
C SER A 446 9.85 -7.17 8.53
N PHE A 447 8.82 -6.48 8.05
CA PHE A 447 8.90 -5.14 7.48
C PHE A 447 7.60 -4.37 7.81
N ASN A 448 7.57 -3.05 7.64
CA ASN A 448 6.33 -2.26 7.75
C ASN A 448 6.04 -1.55 6.43
N ASP A 449 4.85 -1.75 5.88
CA ASP A 449 4.53 -1.23 4.55
C ASP A 449 4.29 0.29 4.57
N ASP A 450 3.68 0.83 5.63
CA ASP A 450 3.46 2.28 5.81
C ASP A 450 4.75 3.10 5.77
N VAL A 451 5.86 2.54 6.24
CA VAL A 451 7.17 3.18 6.28
C VAL A 451 8.02 2.78 5.06
N GLN A 452 8.18 1.49 4.79
CA GLN A 452 9.14 1.01 3.78
C GLN A 452 8.50 0.88 2.39
N GLY A 453 7.29 0.32 2.29
CA GLY A 453 6.59 0.20 1.00
C GLY A 453 6.15 1.55 0.43
N THR A 454 5.60 2.41 1.30
CA THR A 454 5.24 3.81 0.96
C THR A 454 6.45 4.59 0.49
N GLY A 455 7.57 4.52 1.22
CA GLY A 455 8.80 5.22 0.83
C GLY A 455 9.40 4.67 -0.46
N ALA A 456 9.39 3.34 -0.67
CA ALA A 456 9.86 2.69 -1.89
C ALA A 456 9.03 3.06 -3.13
N VAL A 457 7.69 3.11 -3.03
CA VAL A 457 6.86 3.51 -4.17
C VAL A 457 7.04 5.00 -4.48
N ILE A 458 7.10 5.87 -3.46
CA ILE A 458 7.39 7.31 -3.67
C ILE A 458 8.77 7.50 -4.29
N LEU A 459 9.77 6.73 -3.86
CA LEU A 459 11.13 6.76 -4.41
C LEU A 459 11.16 6.32 -5.87
N SER A 460 10.45 5.25 -6.23
CA SER A 460 10.29 4.79 -7.61
C SER A 460 9.67 5.88 -8.50
N GLY A 461 8.55 6.47 -8.06
CA GLY A 461 7.90 7.56 -8.78
C GLY A 461 8.78 8.80 -8.88
N TYR A 462 9.59 9.09 -7.85
CA TYR A 462 10.53 10.19 -7.84
C TYR A 462 11.69 9.98 -8.82
N MET A 463 12.27 8.77 -8.92
CA MET A 463 13.29 8.44 -9.92
C MET A 463 12.77 8.71 -11.35
N ASN A 464 11.54 8.30 -11.65
CA ASN A 464 10.91 8.58 -12.94
C ASN A 464 10.51 10.05 -13.12
N ALA A 465 10.08 10.74 -12.07
CA ALA A 465 9.82 12.16 -12.12
C ALA A 465 11.09 12.99 -12.38
N VAL A 466 12.24 12.63 -11.78
CA VAL A 466 13.54 13.24 -12.09
C VAL A 466 13.88 13.02 -13.57
N ARG A 467 13.77 11.79 -14.08
CA ARG A 467 14.00 11.47 -15.51
C ARG A 467 13.13 12.30 -16.47
N LEU A 468 11.86 12.54 -16.12
CA LEU A 468 10.93 13.35 -16.93
C LEU A 468 11.02 14.87 -16.68
N SER A 469 11.71 15.32 -15.63
CA SER A 469 11.71 16.73 -15.19
C SER A 469 12.58 17.67 -16.04
N ASN A 470 13.51 17.13 -16.83
CA ASN A 470 14.63 17.86 -17.46
C ASN A 470 15.48 18.72 -16.50
N VAL A 471 15.38 18.47 -15.19
CA VAL A 471 16.22 19.05 -14.15
C VAL A 471 17.31 18.03 -13.79
N PRO A 472 18.61 18.34 -13.99
CA PRO A 472 19.72 17.48 -13.58
C PRO A 472 19.61 17.05 -12.11
N LEU A 473 20.00 15.82 -11.77
CA LEU A 473 19.90 15.32 -10.39
C LEU A 473 20.63 16.24 -9.40
N GLN A 474 21.75 16.84 -9.83
CA GLN A 474 22.57 17.76 -9.04
C GLN A 474 21.87 19.11 -8.77
N ASP A 475 20.95 19.53 -9.64
CA ASP A 475 20.17 20.78 -9.52
C ASP A 475 18.92 20.61 -8.63
N GLN A 476 18.51 19.37 -8.33
CA GLN A 476 17.25 19.09 -7.63
C GLN A 476 17.23 19.69 -6.22
N ARG A 477 16.12 20.36 -5.86
CA ARG A 477 15.88 20.92 -4.52
C ARG A 477 14.46 20.53 -4.08
N LEU A 478 14.36 19.73 -3.01
CA LEU A 478 13.12 19.09 -2.57
C LEU A 478 12.57 19.79 -1.33
N VAL A 479 11.36 20.35 -1.43
CA VAL A 479 10.60 20.81 -0.26
C VAL A 479 9.60 19.73 0.15
N PHE A 480 9.64 19.35 1.42
CA PHE A 480 8.72 18.40 2.03
C PHE A 480 7.81 19.13 3.02
N MET A 481 6.53 19.28 2.68
CA MET A 481 5.54 19.84 3.59
C MET A 481 5.00 18.74 4.50
N GLY A 482 5.39 18.77 5.78
CA GLY A 482 5.06 17.74 6.77
C GLY A 482 6.28 17.04 7.36
N ALA A 483 7.03 17.71 8.24
CA ALA A 483 8.22 17.15 8.90
C ALA A 483 7.94 16.13 10.04
N GLY A 484 6.84 15.37 9.98
CA GLY A 484 6.55 14.29 10.94
C GLY A 484 7.39 13.04 10.69
N SER A 485 7.25 12.01 11.53
CA SER A 485 7.98 10.73 11.43
C SER A 485 7.89 10.12 10.02
N ALA A 486 6.68 10.11 9.41
CA ALA A 486 6.47 9.65 8.03
C ALA A 486 7.19 10.52 6.98
N GLY A 487 7.10 11.85 7.07
CA GLY A 487 7.77 12.78 6.16
C GLY A 487 9.30 12.66 6.21
N VAL A 488 9.86 12.49 7.41
CA VAL A 488 11.29 12.19 7.59
C VAL A 488 11.65 10.81 7.01
N GLY A 489 10.80 9.79 7.20
CA GLY A 489 11.01 8.45 6.67
C GLY A 489 11.05 8.39 5.14
N VAL A 490 10.11 9.05 4.47
CA VAL A 490 10.11 9.19 3.00
C VAL A 490 11.31 10.02 2.54
N ALA A 491 11.59 11.16 3.19
CA ALA A 491 12.74 11.99 2.83
C ALA A 491 14.08 11.24 2.96
N LYS A 492 14.25 10.35 3.95
CA LYS A 492 15.43 9.48 4.07
C LYS A 492 15.56 8.50 2.90
N GLN A 493 14.48 7.84 2.49
CA GLN A 493 14.50 6.90 1.36
C GLN A 493 14.74 7.63 0.02
N VAL A 494 14.16 8.83 -0.16
CA VAL A 494 14.46 9.67 -1.33
C VAL A 494 15.89 10.20 -1.30
N MET A 495 16.48 10.45 -0.13
CA MET A 495 17.89 10.81 0.02
C MET A 495 18.83 9.65 -0.33
N GLU A 496 18.42 8.39 -0.12
CA GLU A 496 19.23 7.22 -0.51
C GLU A 496 19.50 7.17 -2.02
N TYR A 497 18.55 7.56 -2.87
CA TYR A 497 18.80 7.65 -4.31
C TYR A 497 19.99 8.58 -4.63
N TYR A 498 20.15 9.69 -3.91
CA TYR A 498 21.30 10.60 -4.11
C TYR A 498 22.63 9.96 -3.69
N THR A 499 22.68 9.28 -2.54
CA THR A 499 23.92 8.64 -2.08
C THR A 499 24.30 7.45 -2.94
N ARG A 500 23.31 6.69 -3.43
CA ARG A 500 23.47 5.60 -4.41
C ARG A 500 23.83 6.09 -5.82
N GLN A 501 23.74 7.39 -6.10
CA GLN A 501 24.27 8.05 -7.29
C GLN A 501 25.62 8.76 -7.03
N GLY A 502 26.26 8.50 -5.87
CA GLY A 502 27.64 8.91 -5.58
C GLY A 502 27.80 10.21 -4.79
N LEU A 503 26.72 10.87 -4.35
CA LEU A 503 26.82 12.01 -3.44
C LEU A 503 27.16 11.54 -2.01
N SER A 504 27.91 12.32 -1.25
CA SER A 504 28.02 12.10 0.20
C SER A 504 26.67 12.34 0.89
N GLU A 505 26.49 11.79 2.11
CA GLU A 505 25.28 12.05 2.91
C GLU A 505 25.04 13.56 3.11
N MET A 506 26.11 14.34 3.28
CA MET A 506 26.02 15.80 3.45
C MET A 506 25.50 16.50 2.19
N GLU A 507 26.02 16.14 1.01
CA GLU A 507 25.58 16.70 -0.27
C GLU A 507 24.16 16.25 -0.63
N ALA A 508 23.82 14.99 -0.37
CA ALA A 508 22.47 14.45 -0.53
C ALA A 508 21.49 15.21 0.38
N LYS A 509 21.76 15.26 1.69
CA LYS A 509 20.97 16.01 2.69
C LYS A 509 20.83 17.50 2.33
N SER A 510 21.83 18.11 1.70
CA SER A 510 21.77 19.52 1.27
C SER A 510 20.60 19.83 0.32
N LYS A 511 20.06 18.82 -0.38
CA LYS A 511 18.92 18.96 -1.31
C LYS A 511 17.55 19.01 -0.61
N PHE A 512 17.45 18.63 0.67
CA PHE A 512 16.18 18.40 1.37
C PHE A 512 15.82 19.53 2.33
N TYR A 513 14.59 20.04 2.22
CA TYR A 513 14.07 21.15 3.02
C TYR A 513 12.71 20.75 3.60
N LEU A 514 12.69 20.37 4.89
CA LEU A 514 11.47 19.93 5.57
C LEU A 514 10.77 21.11 6.26
N VAL A 515 9.45 21.17 6.13
CA VAL A 515 8.58 22.24 6.65
C VAL A 515 7.55 21.62 7.61
N ASP A 516 7.26 22.29 8.72
CA ASP A 516 6.18 21.93 9.64
C ASP A 516 5.25 23.12 9.94
N THR A 517 4.36 22.98 10.91
CA THR A 517 3.39 24.02 11.32
C THR A 517 4.01 25.30 11.87
N LYS A 518 5.35 25.40 11.94
CA LYS A 518 6.11 26.61 12.29
C LYS A 518 7.00 27.13 11.15
N GLY A 519 6.87 26.56 9.95
CA GLY A 519 7.72 26.87 8.80
C GLY A 519 8.89 25.89 8.61
N LEU A 520 9.97 26.35 7.97
CA LEU A 520 11.16 25.54 7.70
C LEU A 520 11.75 24.97 9.00
N VAL A 521 12.27 23.74 8.94
CA VAL A 521 12.98 23.11 10.07
C VAL A 521 14.46 23.49 10.01
N THR A 522 14.89 24.34 10.93
CA THR A 522 16.27 24.82 11.11
C THR A 522 16.75 24.49 12.54
N LEU A 523 18.05 24.34 12.77
CA LEU A 523 18.58 24.11 14.13
C LEU A 523 18.55 25.36 15.03
N ASP A 524 18.50 26.56 14.44
CA ASP A 524 18.49 27.85 15.14
C ASP A 524 17.07 28.41 15.38
N ARG A 525 16.01 27.67 15.00
CA ARG A 525 14.59 28.08 15.09
C ARG A 525 14.11 28.45 16.51
N GLY A 526 14.87 28.10 17.54
CA GLY A 526 14.57 28.39 18.95
C GLY A 526 13.53 27.48 19.60
N ASP A 527 12.93 26.53 18.87
CA ASP A 527 12.01 25.53 19.43
C ASP A 527 12.67 24.15 19.63
N ARG A 528 12.18 23.38 20.60
CA ARG A 528 12.67 22.01 20.85
C ARG A 528 12.18 21.07 19.75
N LEU A 529 13.00 20.89 18.72
CA LEU A 529 12.76 19.91 17.67
C LEU A 529 12.65 18.48 18.24
N ALA A 530 11.70 17.70 17.71
CA ALA A 530 11.65 16.26 17.92
C ALA A 530 12.84 15.57 17.24
N GLU A 531 13.27 14.42 17.78
CA GLU A 531 14.54 13.77 17.37
C GLU A 531 14.60 13.47 15.86
N HIS A 532 13.49 12.96 15.29
CA HIS A 532 13.38 12.69 13.85
C HIS A 532 13.62 13.95 12.98
N LYS A 533 13.23 15.14 13.44
CA LYS A 533 13.37 16.39 12.67
C LYS A 533 14.82 16.85 12.55
N LYS A 534 15.65 16.58 13.57
CA LYS A 534 17.06 17.02 13.59
C LYS A 534 17.87 16.48 12.42
N PHE A 535 17.51 15.30 11.89
CA PHE A 535 18.24 14.68 10.78
C PHE A 535 18.25 15.55 9.51
N PHE A 536 17.15 16.27 9.22
CA PHE A 536 17.04 17.18 8.07
C PHE A 536 17.01 18.67 8.43
N ALA A 537 17.22 19.02 9.70
CA ALA A 537 17.24 20.41 10.13
C ALA A 537 18.38 21.19 9.45
N ARG A 538 18.04 22.35 8.88
CA ARG A 538 18.97 23.23 8.16
C ARG A 538 19.85 24.06 9.12
N THR A 539 21.00 24.46 8.61
CA THR A 539 21.99 25.36 9.28
C THR A 539 22.52 26.45 8.34
N ASP A 540 22.15 26.38 7.07
CA ASP A 540 22.53 27.26 5.96
C ASP A 540 21.53 28.41 5.74
N ASN A 541 20.55 28.57 6.63
CA ASN A 541 19.52 29.61 6.60
C ASN A 541 20.01 31.02 7.00
N ALA A 542 21.28 31.18 7.36
CA ALA A 542 21.91 32.46 7.71
C ALA A 542 21.11 33.28 8.74
N GLY A 543 20.54 32.64 9.76
CA GLY A 543 19.74 33.27 10.82
C GLY A 543 18.28 33.61 10.43
N HIS A 544 17.90 33.44 9.16
CA HIS A 544 16.56 33.74 8.66
C HIS A 544 15.60 32.56 8.95
N GLN A 545 14.34 32.87 9.25
CA GLN A 545 13.30 31.88 9.59
C GLN A 545 12.09 32.06 8.68
N PHE A 546 11.90 31.10 7.76
CA PHE A 546 10.86 31.10 6.74
C PHE A 546 9.62 30.40 7.30
N LYS A 547 8.47 31.11 7.37
CA LYS A 547 7.29 30.72 8.16
C LYS A 547 6.16 30.16 7.30
N THR A 548 5.93 30.72 6.12
CA THR A 548 4.96 30.24 5.14
C THR A 548 5.61 29.24 4.17
N LEU A 549 4.79 28.51 3.40
CA LEU A 549 5.32 27.64 2.36
C LEU A 549 5.81 28.47 1.16
N GLU A 550 5.17 29.61 0.90
CA GLU A 550 5.62 30.61 -0.08
C GLU A 550 7.01 31.18 0.27
N ASP A 551 7.27 31.57 1.52
CA ASP A 551 8.59 32.06 1.99
C ASP A 551 9.68 31.02 1.67
N VAL A 552 9.35 29.74 1.91
CA VAL A 552 10.25 28.61 1.67
C VAL A 552 10.46 28.38 0.17
N ILE A 553 9.43 28.51 -0.66
CA ILE A 553 9.55 28.33 -2.11
C ILE A 553 10.39 29.45 -2.73
N GLU A 554 10.24 30.70 -2.30
CA GLU A 554 11.06 31.83 -2.79
C GLU A 554 12.55 31.64 -2.44
N TYR A 555 12.85 31.24 -1.19
CA TYR A 555 14.21 31.01 -0.71
C TYR A 555 14.86 29.73 -1.28
N VAL A 556 14.13 28.62 -1.24
CA VAL A 556 14.64 27.29 -1.65
C VAL A 556 14.63 27.13 -3.17
N ARG A 557 13.80 27.87 -3.91
CA ARG A 557 13.58 27.65 -5.36
C ARG A 557 13.51 26.16 -5.69
N PRO A 558 12.52 25.43 -5.13
CA PRO A 558 12.42 23.99 -5.29
C PRO A 558 12.15 23.57 -6.72
N THR A 559 12.54 22.33 -7.00
CA THR A 559 12.24 21.58 -8.23
C THR A 559 11.20 20.49 -7.98
N ALA A 560 11.10 20.04 -6.71
CA ALA A 560 10.09 19.11 -6.24
C ALA A 560 9.42 19.61 -4.95
N LEU A 561 8.10 19.45 -4.87
CA LEU A 561 7.29 19.71 -3.69
C LEU A 561 6.49 18.45 -3.33
N LEU A 562 6.75 17.90 -2.15
CA LEU A 562 6.11 16.67 -1.65
C LEU A 562 5.27 16.97 -0.41
N GLY A 563 4.02 16.53 -0.41
CA GLY A 563 3.03 16.77 0.65
C GLY A 563 2.78 15.52 1.49
N LEU A 564 3.09 15.59 2.77
CA LEU A 564 2.88 14.55 3.79
C LEU A 564 2.32 15.20 5.08
N ALA A 565 1.43 16.17 4.92
CA ALA A 565 0.92 17.06 5.99
C ALA A 565 -0.51 16.75 6.44
N ALA A 566 -1.21 15.81 5.81
CA ALA A 566 -2.62 15.45 6.06
C ALA A 566 -3.58 16.66 6.12
N THR A 567 -3.29 17.69 5.33
CA THR A 567 -3.99 18.99 5.36
C THR A 567 -4.40 19.39 3.95
N PHE A 568 -5.69 19.29 3.67
CA PHE A 568 -6.25 19.58 2.35
C PHE A 568 -6.11 21.06 1.98
N GLY A 569 -5.78 21.35 0.72
CA GLY A 569 -5.69 22.71 0.17
C GLY A 569 -4.46 23.50 0.60
N ILE A 570 -3.49 22.88 1.30
CA ILE A 570 -2.25 23.54 1.73
C ILE A 570 -1.27 23.78 0.58
N PHE A 571 -1.43 23.07 -0.54
CA PHE A 571 -0.85 23.47 -1.83
C PHE A 571 -1.88 24.33 -2.56
N THR A 572 -1.80 25.63 -2.31
CA THR A 572 -2.62 26.68 -2.92
C THR A 572 -2.18 27.00 -4.35
N GLU A 573 -2.97 27.78 -5.09
CA GLU A 573 -2.58 28.29 -6.41
C GLU A 573 -1.29 29.14 -6.35
N SER A 574 -1.09 29.93 -5.29
CA SER A 574 0.15 30.68 -5.05
C SER A 574 1.35 29.75 -4.92
N VAL A 575 1.25 28.72 -4.09
CA VAL A 575 2.29 27.70 -3.86
C VAL A 575 2.64 26.96 -5.15
N VAL A 576 1.65 26.48 -5.89
CA VAL A 576 1.89 25.66 -7.09
C VAL A 576 2.42 26.50 -8.26
N ARG A 577 1.93 27.74 -8.44
CA ARG A 577 2.50 28.66 -9.45
C ARG A 577 3.91 29.11 -9.08
N ALA A 578 4.20 29.35 -7.80
CA ALA A 578 5.56 29.68 -7.36
C ALA A 578 6.55 28.52 -7.60
N LEU A 579 6.13 27.26 -7.40
CA LEU A 579 6.90 26.07 -7.78
C LEU A 579 7.16 26.02 -9.30
N LYS A 580 6.14 26.28 -10.14
CA LYS A 580 6.33 26.35 -11.60
C LYS A 580 7.31 27.44 -12.00
N VAL A 581 7.15 28.67 -11.52
CA VAL A 581 8.06 29.80 -11.80
C VAL A 581 9.50 29.50 -11.38
N SER A 582 9.68 28.86 -10.21
CA SER A 582 10.98 28.38 -9.73
C SER A 582 11.67 27.42 -10.72
N VAL A 583 10.90 26.49 -11.29
CA VAL A 583 11.41 25.46 -12.21
C VAL A 583 11.65 26.00 -13.62
N ASP A 584 10.71 26.77 -14.16
CA ASP A 584 10.82 27.42 -15.48
C ASP A 584 12.04 28.36 -15.53
N ALA A 585 12.30 29.10 -14.45
CA ALA A 585 13.48 29.97 -14.31
C ALA A 585 14.83 29.20 -14.28
N GLY A 586 14.80 27.87 -14.09
CA GLY A 586 15.99 27.02 -14.18
C GLY A 586 16.37 26.63 -15.61
N GLY A 587 15.51 26.84 -16.61
CA GLY A 587 15.78 26.50 -18.01
C GLY A 587 14.59 25.92 -18.78
N MET A 588 14.68 25.97 -20.11
CA MET A 588 13.61 25.52 -21.02
C MET A 588 13.23 24.06 -20.83
N ASN A 589 11.95 23.74 -21.04
CA ASN A 589 11.36 22.40 -20.97
C ASN A 589 11.51 21.68 -19.61
N ARG A 590 11.93 22.38 -18.54
CA ARG A 590 11.89 21.85 -17.17
C ARG A 590 10.44 21.70 -16.70
N ARG A 591 10.17 20.71 -15.85
CA ARG A 591 8.81 20.36 -15.38
C ARG A 591 8.77 20.22 -13.86
N PRO A 592 7.83 20.88 -13.14
CA PRO A 592 7.76 20.82 -11.69
C PRO A 592 7.24 19.47 -11.20
N ILE A 593 7.92 18.88 -10.21
CA ILE A 593 7.49 17.64 -9.56
C ILE A 593 6.59 18.03 -8.36
N LEU A 594 5.33 17.60 -8.38
CA LEU A 594 4.35 17.95 -7.33
C LEU A 594 3.62 16.69 -6.85
N PHE A 595 3.94 16.24 -5.65
CA PHE A 595 3.43 14.99 -5.09
C PHE A 595 2.56 15.23 -3.83
N PRO A 596 1.24 15.44 -3.94
CA PRO A 596 0.33 15.48 -2.78
C PRO A 596 -0.01 14.04 -2.32
N LEU A 597 0.75 13.53 -1.34
CA LEU A 597 0.75 12.11 -0.97
C LEU A 597 -0.17 11.78 0.20
N SER A 598 -0.78 12.79 0.85
CA SER A 598 -1.67 12.57 1.99
C SER A 598 -2.97 11.83 1.62
N ASN A 599 -3.41 10.98 2.55
CA ASN A 599 -4.57 10.10 2.42
C ASN A 599 -5.58 10.31 3.56
N PRO A 600 -6.89 10.07 3.35
CA PRO A 600 -7.55 9.82 2.06
C PRO A 600 -7.65 11.10 1.19
N LEU A 601 -8.39 11.05 0.09
CA LEU A 601 -8.58 12.16 -0.86
C LEU A 601 -8.95 13.50 -0.20
N SER A 602 -9.74 13.48 0.87
CA SER A 602 -10.14 14.67 1.67
C SER A 602 -9.01 15.25 2.55
N LYS A 603 -7.80 14.72 2.44
CA LYS A 603 -6.56 15.18 3.12
C LYS A 603 -5.42 15.49 2.15
N ALA A 604 -5.58 15.21 0.86
CA ALA A 604 -4.57 15.48 -0.17
C ALA A 604 -4.29 16.98 -0.31
N GLU A 605 -3.02 17.37 -0.40
CA GLU A 605 -2.59 18.77 -0.29
C GLU A 605 -3.14 19.67 -1.42
N CYS A 606 -3.36 19.10 -2.61
CA CYS A 606 -4.16 19.66 -3.71
C CYS A 606 -4.77 18.53 -4.55
N THR A 607 -5.70 18.86 -5.45
CA THR A 607 -6.26 17.90 -6.42
C THR A 607 -5.44 17.82 -7.70
N PHE A 608 -5.53 16.69 -8.42
CA PHE A 608 -4.89 16.56 -9.74
C PHE A 608 -5.37 17.61 -10.76
N GLN A 609 -6.66 17.92 -10.74
CA GLN A 609 -7.29 19.03 -11.48
C GLN A 609 -6.50 20.35 -11.30
N GLN A 610 -6.37 20.78 -10.05
CA GLN A 610 -5.68 22.01 -9.68
C GLN A 610 -4.18 21.97 -10.06
N ALA A 611 -3.51 20.84 -9.86
CA ALA A 611 -2.11 20.67 -10.24
C ALA A 611 -1.89 20.82 -11.75
N VAL A 612 -2.81 20.33 -12.60
CA VAL A 612 -2.76 20.51 -14.06
C VAL A 612 -3.04 21.97 -14.43
N ASP A 613 -4.13 22.57 -13.93
CA ASP A 613 -4.51 23.96 -14.27
C ASP A 613 -3.44 24.98 -13.87
N TRP A 614 -2.96 24.91 -12.64
CA TRP A 614 -2.01 25.87 -12.08
C TRP A 614 -0.58 25.71 -12.61
N THR A 615 -0.31 24.66 -13.39
CA THR A 615 0.97 24.46 -14.07
C THR A 615 0.88 24.50 -15.60
N GLU A 616 -0.30 24.83 -16.17
CA GLU A 616 -0.56 24.72 -17.62
C GLU A 616 -0.22 23.33 -18.18
N GLY A 617 -0.46 22.28 -17.39
CA GLY A 617 -0.18 20.89 -17.74
C GLY A 617 1.30 20.47 -17.69
N THR A 618 2.24 21.32 -17.24
CA THR A 618 3.66 20.94 -17.17
C THR A 618 4.00 20.05 -15.97
N VAL A 619 3.15 19.97 -14.95
CA VAL A 619 3.38 19.17 -13.73
C VAL A 619 3.74 17.69 -14.00
N ILE A 620 4.58 17.12 -13.14
CA ILE A 620 4.74 15.68 -12.96
C ILE A 620 4.14 15.32 -11.60
N PHE A 621 3.06 14.54 -11.61
CA PHE A 621 2.16 14.37 -10.47
C PHE A 621 2.13 12.94 -9.93
N ALA A 622 2.23 12.79 -8.61
CA ALA A 622 1.97 11.54 -7.89
C ALA A 622 1.13 11.78 -6.64
N SER A 623 0.05 11.03 -6.44
CA SER A 623 -0.74 11.07 -5.21
C SER A 623 -0.80 9.73 -4.49
N GLY A 624 -1.09 9.74 -3.19
CA GLY A 624 -1.38 8.51 -2.45
C GLY A 624 -2.76 7.95 -2.80
N SER A 625 -3.76 8.82 -2.83
CA SER A 625 -5.15 8.50 -3.21
C SER A 625 -5.35 8.58 -4.72
N PRO A 626 -6.24 7.78 -5.33
CA PRO A 626 -6.51 7.81 -6.76
C PRO A 626 -7.27 9.09 -7.16
N PHE A 627 -6.89 9.68 -8.29
CA PHE A 627 -7.65 10.73 -8.98
C PHE A 627 -8.14 10.21 -10.36
N PRO A 628 -9.25 10.74 -10.89
CA PRO A 628 -9.61 10.50 -12.29
C PRO A 628 -8.61 11.17 -13.24
N SER A 629 -8.54 10.69 -14.48
CA SER A 629 -7.88 11.42 -15.59
C SER A 629 -8.63 12.72 -15.89
N TYR A 630 -7.91 13.73 -16.39
CA TYR A 630 -8.47 15.06 -16.61
C TYR A 630 -8.14 15.60 -18.02
N THR A 631 -9.13 16.23 -18.66
CA THR A 631 -9.02 16.87 -19.97
C THR A 631 -9.42 18.34 -19.83
N PRO A 632 -8.48 19.31 -19.90
CA PRO A 632 -8.82 20.72 -19.76
C PRO A 632 -9.62 21.22 -20.97
N ALA A 633 -10.70 21.95 -20.71
CA ALA A 633 -11.59 22.50 -21.76
C ALA A 633 -10.83 23.41 -22.76
N ASN A 634 -9.80 24.11 -22.27
CA ASN A 634 -8.94 24.97 -23.07
C ASN A 634 -7.63 24.26 -23.53
N GLY A 635 -7.41 23.01 -23.11
CA GLY A 635 -6.15 22.27 -23.26
C GLY A 635 -6.00 21.48 -24.56
N GLY A 636 -6.61 21.95 -25.66
CA GLY A 636 -6.50 21.31 -26.98
C GLY A 636 -7.02 19.86 -27.07
N GLY A 637 -7.80 19.40 -26.08
CA GLY A 637 -8.28 18.01 -25.99
C GLY A 637 -7.28 17.02 -25.37
N VAL A 638 -6.16 17.48 -24.81
CA VAL A 638 -5.17 16.61 -24.15
C VAL A 638 -5.72 16.06 -22.82
N THR A 639 -5.71 14.73 -22.67
CA THR A 639 -6.13 14.04 -21.44
C THR A 639 -4.92 13.63 -20.61
N TYR A 640 -4.73 14.28 -19.47
CA TYR A 640 -3.68 14.01 -18.49
C TYR A 640 -4.08 12.85 -17.57
N GLN A 641 -3.12 12.00 -17.20
CA GLN A 641 -3.31 10.84 -16.33
C GLN A 641 -2.48 11.02 -15.04
N PRO A 642 -3.07 10.91 -13.84
CA PRO A 642 -2.33 11.06 -12.59
C PRO A 642 -1.49 9.82 -12.29
N GLY A 643 -0.26 10.00 -11.82
CA GLY A 643 0.47 8.93 -11.14
C GLY A 643 -0.13 8.67 -9.76
N GLN A 644 -0.21 7.39 -9.36
CA GLN A 644 -0.57 7.03 -7.99
C GLN A 644 0.58 6.26 -7.33
N GLY A 645 1.16 6.83 -6.28
CA GLY A 645 2.17 6.18 -5.44
C GLY A 645 1.53 5.17 -4.49
N ASN A 646 1.04 4.07 -5.05
CA ASN A 646 0.30 3.03 -4.32
C ASN A 646 1.21 1.82 -4.03
N ASN A 647 1.34 1.48 -2.75
CA ASN A 647 2.22 0.41 -2.26
C ASN A 647 1.96 -0.97 -2.89
N VAL A 648 0.81 -1.19 -3.55
CA VAL A 648 0.51 -2.41 -4.31
C VAL A 648 1.54 -2.71 -5.42
N TYR A 649 2.30 -1.73 -5.88
CA TYR A 649 3.43 -1.97 -6.79
C TYR A 649 4.72 -2.47 -6.12
N ILE A 650 4.80 -2.44 -4.77
CA ILE A 650 5.97 -2.82 -3.99
C ILE A 650 5.70 -4.07 -3.14
N PHE A 651 4.74 -4.04 -2.22
CA PHE A 651 4.59 -5.10 -1.21
C PHE A 651 4.40 -6.51 -1.80
N PRO A 652 3.63 -6.72 -2.90
CA PRO A 652 3.46 -8.05 -3.48
C PRO A 652 4.79 -8.64 -3.98
N GLY A 653 5.53 -7.87 -4.79
CA GLY A 653 6.84 -8.28 -5.29
C GLY A 653 7.89 -8.40 -4.19
N LEU A 654 7.90 -7.50 -3.21
CA LEU A 654 8.83 -7.53 -2.07
C LEU A 654 8.65 -8.80 -1.23
N GLY A 655 7.42 -9.12 -0.83
CA GLY A 655 7.13 -10.35 -0.09
C GLY A 655 7.40 -11.60 -0.92
N LYS A 656 6.95 -11.63 -2.19
CA LYS A 656 7.18 -12.77 -3.11
C LYS A 656 8.67 -13.03 -3.34
N GLY A 657 9.47 -12.00 -3.58
CA GLY A 657 10.91 -12.13 -3.76
C GLY A 657 11.62 -12.60 -2.49
N ALA A 658 11.23 -12.08 -1.32
CA ALA A 658 11.78 -12.50 -0.04
C ALA A 658 11.44 -13.98 0.30
N ILE A 659 10.21 -14.43 0.00
CA ILE A 659 9.79 -15.84 0.13
C ILE A 659 10.62 -16.74 -0.79
N LEU A 660 10.69 -16.39 -2.08
CA LEU A 660 11.40 -17.20 -3.08
C LEU A 660 12.91 -17.26 -2.84
N ALA A 661 13.53 -16.19 -2.33
CA ALA A 661 14.92 -16.19 -1.86
C ALA A 661 15.12 -16.97 -0.54
N LYS A 662 14.03 -17.37 0.14
CA LYS A 662 14.04 -17.92 1.51
C LYS A 662 14.80 -17.00 2.49
N ALA A 663 14.55 -15.69 2.37
CA ALA A 663 15.30 -14.65 3.06
C ALA A 663 15.23 -14.79 4.58
N THR A 664 16.36 -14.61 5.27
CA THR A 664 16.44 -14.67 6.74
C THR A 664 15.91 -13.41 7.44
N ARG A 665 15.95 -12.26 6.77
CA ARG A 665 15.43 -10.96 7.20
C ARG A 665 15.11 -10.10 5.96
N ILE A 666 14.35 -9.02 6.12
CA ILE A 666 14.16 -8.01 5.06
C ILE A 666 15.21 -6.90 5.25
N THR A 667 16.05 -6.66 4.26
CA THR A 667 17.10 -5.61 4.32
C THR A 667 16.65 -4.33 3.62
N ASP A 668 17.25 -3.19 3.97
CA ASP A 668 16.98 -1.93 3.25
C ASP A 668 17.45 -2.01 1.79
N GLU A 669 18.49 -2.80 1.48
CA GLU A 669 18.90 -3.13 0.10
C GLU A 669 17.80 -3.83 -0.71
N MET A 670 16.97 -4.68 -0.09
CA MET A 670 15.81 -5.29 -0.75
C MET A 670 14.70 -4.25 -1.00
N VAL A 671 14.44 -3.35 -0.04
CA VAL A 671 13.46 -2.26 -0.17
C VAL A 671 13.90 -1.26 -1.26
N TYR A 672 15.15 -0.81 -1.23
CA TYR A 672 15.72 0.07 -2.26
C TYR A 672 15.71 -0.61 -3.64
N SER A 673 16.07 -1.89 -3.74
CA SER A 673 16.01 -2.65 -5.00
C SER A 673 14.58 -2.77 -5.53
N SER A 674 13.56 -2.88 -4.67
CA SER A 674 12.15 -2.88 -5.10
C SER A 674 11.72 -1.55 -5.74
N ALA A 675 12.18 -0.41 -5.19
CA ALA A 675 11.93 0.91 -5.77
C ALA A 675 12.62 1.09 -7.14
N VAL A 676 13.89 0.67 -7.25
CA VAL A 676 14.65 0.73 -8.51
C VAL A 676 14.04 -0.18 -9.57
N ALA A 677 13.61 -1.38 -9.19
CA ALA A 677 12.96 -2.31 -10.10
C ALA A 677 11.65 -1.72 -10.66
N LEU A 678 10.78 -1.22 -9.79
CA LEU A 678 9.52 -0.58 -10.20
C LEU A 678 9.76 0.64 -11.10
N ALA A 679 10.76 1.46 -10.80
CA ALA A 679 11.12 2.62 -11.61
C ALA A 679 11.52 2.23 -13.05
N ASN A 680 12.02 1.00 -13.24
CA ASN A 680 12.44 0.46 -14.52
C ASN A 680 11.39 -0.47 -15.19
N CYS A 681 10.19 -0.61 -14.62
CA CYS A 681 9.10 -1.45 -15.17
C CYS A 681 8.24 -0.79 -16.27
N LEU A 682 8.47 0.50 -16.55
CA LEU A 682 7.70 1.24 -17.55
C LEU A 682 7.94 0.68 -18.96
N ASN A 683 6.87 0.47 -19.72
CA ASN A 683 6.97 0.11 -21.14
C ASN A 683 7.05 1.36 -22.03
N ALA A 684 7.32 1.17 -23.34
CA ALA A 684 7.47 2.28 -24.28
C ALA A 684 6.22 3.18 -24.39
N GLU A 685 5.02 2.63 -24.27
CA GLU A 685 3.76 3.39 -24.33
C GLU A 685 3.54 4.23 -23.06
N GLU A 686 3.89 3.68 -21.89
CA GLU A 686 3.81 4.36 -20.59
C GLU A 686 4.82 5.52 -20.51
N ILE A 687 6.05 5.30 -21.02
CA ILE A 687 7.08 6.33 -21.14
C ILE A 687 6.62 7.43 -22.12
N ALA A 688 6.09 7.06 -23.29
CA ALA A 688 5.58 8.01 -24.28
C ALA A 688 4.36 8.81 -23.76
N ALA A 689 3.53 8.19 -22.91
CA ALA A 689 2.43 8.84 -22.20
C ALA A 689 2.88 9.68 -20.99
N GLY A 690 4.19 9.75 -20.69
CA GLY A 690 4.74 10.54 -19.59
C GLY A 690 4.39 10.02 -18.19
N LEU A 691 4.08 8.73 -18.06
CA LEU A 691 3.77 8.09 -16.78
C LEU A 691 5.03 7.84 -15.96
N ILE A 692 4.90 7.90 -14.63
CA ILE A 692 5.98 7.62 -13.67
C ILE A 692 5.83 6.27 -12.95
N TYR A 693 4.68 5.61 -13.11
CA TYR A 693 4.37 4.26 -12.65
C TYR A 693 3.73 3.45 -13.81
N PRO A 694 3.85 2.11 -13.83
CA PRO A 694 3.15 1.27 -14.79
C PRO A 694 1.62 1.43 -14.71
N ARG A 695 0.90 0.93 -15.71
CA ARG A 695 -0.56 0.77 -15.61
C ARG A 695 -0.91 -0.32 -14.58
N ILE A 696 -2.01 -0.18 -13.84
CA ILE A 696 -2.39 -1.13 -12.79
C ILE A 696 -2.72 -2.52 -13.35
N GLU A 697 -3.17 -2.57 -14.61
CA GLU A 697 -3.33 -3.79 -15.41
C GLU A 697 -2.03 -4.61 -15.52
N ARG A 698 -0.84 -3.97 -15.39
CA ARG A 698 0.50 -4.58 -15.42
C ARG A 698 1.16 -4.75 -14.04
N VAL A 699 0.41 -4.59 -12.95
CA VAL A 699 0.95 -4.75 -11.58
C VAL A 699 1.56 -6.14 -11.33
N ARG A 700 1.13 -7.16 -12.08
CA ARG A 700 1.68 -8.52 -12.02
C ARG A 700 3.04 -8.65 -12.69
N ASP A 701 3.22 -8.07 -13.88
CA ASP A 701 4.53 -7.97 -14.54
C ASP A 701 5.53 -7.23 -13.64
N ALA A 702 5.11 -6.09 -13.08
CA ALA A 702 5.92 -5.29 -12.18
C ALA A 702 6.29 -6.07 -10.90
N SER A 703 5.36 -6.86 -10.36
CA SER A 703 5.63 -7.70 -9.18
C SER A 703 6.65 -8.80 -9.45
N VAL A 704 6.72 -9.36 -10.67
CA VAL A 704 7.76 -10.33 -11.06
C VAL A 704 9.13 -9.65 -11.11
N ALA A 705 9.25 -8.50 -11.79
CA ALA A 705 10.50 -7.75 -11.88
C ALA A 705 10.99 -7.25 -10.50
N VAL A 706 10.07 -6.78 -9.65
CA VAL A 706 10.37 -6.42 -8.25
C VAL A 706 10.83 -7.65 -7.46
N ALA A 707 10.14 -8.79 -7.57
CA ALA A 707 10.53 -10.02 -6.89
C ALA A 707 11.93 -10.48 -7.31
N ARG A 708 12.27 -10.38 -8.60
CA ARG A 708 13.60 -10.72 -9.14
C ARG A 708 14.71 -9.89 -8.50
N GLU A 709 14.59 -8.56 -8.50
CA GLU A 709 15.64 -7.69 -7.94
C GLU A 709 15.71 -7.78 -6.42
N VAL A 710 14.58 -8.05 -5.74
CA VAL A 710 14.53 -8.37 -4.30
C VAL A 710 15.24 -9.69 -3.98
N MET A 711 15.07 -10.72 -4.82
CA MET A 711 15.81 -11.98 -4.68
C MET A 711 17.32 -11.77 -4.88
N LYS A 712 17.72 -11.02 -5.92
CA LYS A 712 19.13 -10.67 -6.17
C LYS A 712 19.72 -9.88 -5.00
N ALA A 713 18.99 -8.90 -4.46
CA ALA A 713 19.36 -8.16 -3.25
C ALA A 713 19.57 -9.09 -2.04
N ALA A 714 18.63 -10.02 -1.81
CA ALA A 714 18.74 -11.02 -0.75
C ALA A 714 19.99 -11.91 -0.90
N ARG A 715 20.42 -12.21 -2.14
CA ARG A 715 21.68 -12.92 -2.42
C ARG A 715 22.92 -12.05 -2.19
N ARG A 716 22.92 -10.78 -2.64
CA ARG A 716 24.04 -9.82 -2.39
C ARG A 716 24.30 -9.63 -0.90
N GLU A 717 23.23 -9.49 -0.11
CA GLU A 717 23.25 -9.28 1.34
C GLU A 717 23.53 -10.54 2.18
N GLY A 718 23.72 -11.71 1.54
CA GLY A 718 23.94 -12.98 2.25
C GLY A 718 22.76 -13.47 3.09
N VAL A 719 21.54 -12.99 2.83
CA VAL A 719 20.31 -13.38 3.56
C VAL A 719 19.47 -14.44 2.84
N SER A 720 19.71 -14.67 1.54
CA SER A 720 19.08 -15.74 0.75
C SER A 720 19.52 -17.14 1.24
N LYS A 721 18.56 -18.03 1.49
CA LYS A 721 18.77 -19.48 1.70
C LYS A 721 18.41 -20.33 0.47
N LEU A 722 18.23 -19.70 -0.70
CA LEU A 722 18.02 -20.40 -1.97
C LEU A 722 19.34 -21.02 -2.51
N ASP A 723 19.23 -22.18 -3.17
CA ASP A 723 20.35 -23.00 -3.64
C ASP A 723 21.25 -22.27 -4.66
N ASP A 724 22.57 -22.30 -4.41
CA ASP A 724 23.64 -21.84 -5.30
C ASP A 724 23.56 -22.39 -6.73
N ASN A 725 22.98 -23.56 -6.94
CA ASN A 725 22.80 -24.13 -8.28
C ASN A 725 21.87 -23.27 -9.16
N LEU A 726 20.74 -22.77 -8.61
CA LEU A 726 19.81 -21.88 -9.33
C LEU A 726 20.48 -20.54 -9.66
N TRP A 727 21.31 -20.03 -8.75
CA TRP A 727 22.07 -18.79 -8.98
C TRP A 727 23.08 -18.90 -10.11
N ARG A 728 23.64 -20.10 -10.38
CA ARG A 728 24.52 -20.33 -11.55
C ARG A 728 23.71 -20.34 -12.84
N GLU A 729 22.60 -21.07 -12.88
CA GLU A 729 21.69 -21.11 -14.03
C GLU A 729 21.25 -19.70 -14.46
N TRP A 730 20.79 -18.86 -13.52
CA TRP A 730 20.40 -17.47 -13.82
C TRP A 730 21.58 -16.55 -14.15
N SER A 731 22.82 -16.91 -13.79
CA SER A 731 24.03 -16.18 -14.20
C SER A 731 24.45 -16.53 -15.64
N GLU A 732 24.12 -17.72 -16.13
CA GLU A 732 24.39 -18.16 -17.51
C GLU A 732 23.30 -17.68 -18.49
N TRP A 733 22.03 -17.82 -18.12
CA TRP A 733 20.88 -17.57 -19.01
C TRP A 733 20.15 -16.25 -18.75
N GLY A 734 20.53 -15.53 -17.68
CA GLY A 734 20.05 -14.19 -17.36
C GLY A 734 18.62 -14.11 -16.81
N ASP A 735 18.17 -12.86 -16.66
CA ASP A 735 16.93 -12.50 -15.97
C ASP A 735 15.66 -13.17 -16.52
N VAL A 736 15.63 -13.54 -17.80
CA VAL A 736 14.45 -14.14 -18.46
C VAL A 736 14.13 -15.52 -17.86
N VAL A 737 15.14 -16.35 -17.57
CA VAL A 737 14.94 -17.66 -16.92
C VAL A 737 14.54 -17.48 -15.46
N MET A 738 15.07 -16.45 -14.79
CA MET A 738 14.68 -16.12 -13.42
C MET A 738 13.22 -15.64 -13.34
N ASP A 739 12.75 -14.81 -14.28
CA ASP A 739 11.34 -14.40 -14.40
C ASP A 739 10.42 -15.59 -14.67
N GLN A 740 10.78 -16.48 -15.60
CA GLN A 740 10.03 -17.71 -15.89
C GLN A 740 9.97 -18.65 -14.67
N TRP A 741 11.05 -18.73 -13.88
CA TRP A 741 11.06 -19.48 -12.62
C TRP A 741 10.16 -18.84 -11.56
N ILE A 742 10.16 -17.51 -11.41
CA ILE A 742 9.24 -16.79 -10.52
C ILE A 742 7.78 -17.02 -10.94
N GLN A 743 7.49 -16.98 -12.24
CA GLN A 743 6.16 -17.23 -12.81
C GLN A 743 5.69 -18.68 -12.62
N SER A 744 6.54 -19.68 -12.87
CA SER A 744 6.20 -21.10 -12.63
C SER A 744 6.06 -21.45 -11.13
N ASN A 745 6.66 -20.67 -10.24
CA ASN A 745 6.43 -20.74 -8.79
C ASN A 745 5.32 -19.78 -8.31
N SER A 746 4.43 -19.32 -9.20
CA SER A 746 3.33 -18.40 -8.87
C SER A 746 1.95 -19.02 -9.06
N TYR A 747 1.05 -18.80 -8.11
CA TYR A 747 -0.36 -19.19 -8.21
C TYR A 747 -1.05 -18.41 -9.33
N ASP A 748 -1.59 -19.13 -10.31
CA ASP A 748 -2.46 -18.62 -11.37
C ASP A 748 -3.73 -19.49 -11.41
N PRO A 749 -4.93 -18.92 -11.16
CA PRO A 749 -6.17 -19.67 -11.04
C PRO A 749 -6.64 -20.19 -12.40
N ASP A 750 -6.82 -21.50 -12.49
CA ASP A 750 -7.27 -22.22 -13.68
C ASP A 750 -8.30 -23.29 -13.30
N LEU A 751 -9.56 -22.97 -13.56
CA LEU A 751 -10.72 -23.81 -13.29
C LEU A 751 -10.96 -24.90 -14.37
N SER A 752 -10.12 -24.97 -15.42
CA SER A 752 -10.12 -26.08 -16.38
C SER A 752 -9.30 -27.28 -15.90
N LYS A 753 -8.34 -27.07 -14.98
CA LYS A 753 -7.53 -28.15 -14.39
C LYS A 753 -8.39 -29.06 -13.48
N PRO A 754 -8.18 -30.39 -13.52
CA PRO A 754 -8.83 -31.33 -12.60
C PRO A 754 -8.59 -31.00 -11.12
N ILE A 755 -9.51 -31.42 -10.25
CA ILE A 755 -9.44 -31.08 -8.82
C ILE A 755 -8.34 -31.90 -8.14
N GLN A 756 -7.23 -31.24 -7.78
CA GLN A 756 -6.11 -31.87 -7.09
C GLN A 756 -6.32 -31.83 -5.56
N MET A 757 -6.76 -32.95 -4.98
CA MET A 757 -6.65 -33.15 -3.52
C MET A 757 -5.23 -33.59 -3.15
N ARG A 758 -4.72 -33.13 -1.99
CA ARG A 758 -3.39 -33.52 -1.51
C ARG A 758 -3.52 -34.83 -0.72
N ASN A 759 -2.75 -35.85 -1.11
CA ASN A 759 -2.60 -37.05 -0.30
C ASN A 759 -1.88 -36.68 1.00
N GLY A 760 -2.49 -37.01 2.16
CA GLY A 760 -1.98 -36.66 3.51
C GLY A 760 -0.67 -37.34 3.94
N SER A 761 0.10 -37.85 2.99
CA SER A 761 1.49 -38.27 3.20
C SER A 761 2.40 -37.13 2.76
N GLY A 762 3.04 -36.45 3.72
CA GLY A 762 3.90 -35.28 3.47
C GLY A 762 5.00 -35.55 2.43
N GLY A 763 4.75 -35.14 1.19
CA GLY A 763 5.67 -35.27 0.07
C GLY A 763 6.01 -33.89 -0.46
N ALA A 764 7.28 -33.50 -0.35
CA ALA A 764 7.79 -32.33 -1.05
C ALA A 764 7.53 -32.48 -2.55
N SER A 765 7.12 -31.40 -3.22
CA SER A 765 6.87 -31.39 -4.65
C SER A 765 8.17 -31.72 -5.40
N LYS A 766 8.26 -32.97 -5.90
CA LYS A 766 9.25 -33.31 -6.92
C LYS A 766 8.93 -32.46 -8.14
N GLY A 767 9.80 -31.49 -8.44
CA GLY A 767 9.63 -30.63 -9.60
C GLY A 767 9.52 -31.45 -10.88
N LEU A 768 8.69 -30.98 -11.82
CA LEU A 768 8.55 -31.60 -13.15
C LEU A 768 9.80 -31.30 -14.00
N TRP A 769 10.87 -32.04 -13.73
CA TRP A 769 12.05 -32.14 -14.59
C TRP A 769 12.26 -33.60 -14.96
N GLY A 770 11.67 -34.03 -16.08
CA GLY A 770 11.91 -35.36 -16.64
C GLY A 770 10.76 -36.00 -17.42
N ALA A 771 10.46 -35.50 -18.63
CA ALA A 771 9.75 -36.28 -19.66
C ALA A 771 9.92 -35.69 -21.09
N LYS A 772 11.11 -35.88 -21.68
CA LYS A 772 11.48 -35.58 -23.09
C LYS A 772 11.43 -34.12 -23.53
#